data_AF-A0A385TJI9-F1
#
_entry.id   AF-A0A385TJI9-F1
#
_cell.length_a   1.000
_cell.length_b   1.000
_cell.length_c   1.000
_cell.angle_alpha   90.00
_cell.angle_beta   90.00
_cell.angle_gamma   90.00
#
_symmetry.space_group_name_H-M   'P 1'
#
loop_
_entity.id
_entity.type
_entity.pdbx_description
1 polymer ?
#
loop_
_entity_poly.entity_id
_entity_poly.type
_entity_poly.pdbx_seq_one_letter_code
_entity_poly.pdbx_strand_id
1 'polypeptide(L)'
;MNLLQTLRSRKYLQRIILSFMLVVAMLAIASLFLNAAARDKVLSLQHEADVKLLTQINYNIENMNGIVKDLAVSLYNDEELIALKSGADYKQSILKIERLNRTVAASPYLHAAVFYNGKQGRFFSSLSHDMDTSVLYGALEDYMDARADLPKLQLIPLDLDGEYEGIDVFAFFIYDGPSLGSVNRNALILTVKPGWMLDNVKALNRVAERENDVLFVTDGDGQVLMAGDRKLPSGLDIKRDLVGRMGSANHAPDSFIHQQGDKKYKVTYLSKGLNDWQIISLQDYDDVLGSVRQMRWTEMSVTLSVAMLALLLSVLISLRLYKPVGRLLTLVPYDGRGDVKAKDELSLITENVTEMIGKLRGLEQERATQWNIAKLYHLRSLIGTSDSMDEDAFMRMKEQYGIDIAHPSPLRLALVQLDDLQSQVLQPVPRAEELYSFAIANIGQELLRHEGSCEAADMKSGHLVFVVGGDSGQLESLDERFRELQQTIIRFYRITFTVTLSDTFEDYRELTKHYNLALRHSNYRMIFGKGAVIRPEMIRRNERNESLTIPKELERRLTEGLKGGNPEETEQAIRSWREHIAEFSFDGMFSALLHLTMTLSHTLGEMNNNNLNPVSVNLQAINRRILEKETLDEIECVLLDVVREVFEQRRSGREDKNRLLADTVKEMIDKHYADPDLNVQKIADMLKMSSVYLGQVFKAQEGTTVVDQINATRLARAQQYLEQQQLTVAEIMEKVGFGNESYFYRLFKRRYGTTPKEYRLKCAIERST
;
A
#
# COMPACT_ATOMS: atom_id res chain seq x y z
N MET A 1 -47.23 -17.99 -31.35
CA MET A 1 -46.01 -18.74 -31.71
C MET A 1 -44.69 -17.94 -31.67
N ASN A 2 -44.64 -16.69 -31.17
CA ASN A 2 -43.41 -15.85 -31.22
C ASN A 2 -42.84 -15.36 -29.87
N LEU A 3 -43.34 -15.84 -28.72
CA LEU A 3 -42.83 -15.43 -27.40
C LEU A 3 -41.51 -16.16 -27.05
N LEU A 4 -41.41 -17.44 -27.38
CA LEU A 4 -40.19 -18.25 -27.21
C LEU A 4 -39.05 -17.82 -28.14
N GLN A 5 -39.35 -17.40 -29.37
CA GLN A 5 -38.34 -16.87 -30.30
C GLN A 5 -37.84 -15.49 -29.86
N THR A 6 -38.73 -14.59 -29.39
CA THR A 6 -38.31 -13.29 -28.82
C THR A 6 -37.55 -13.44 -27.50
N LEU A 7 -37.85 -14.48 -26.70
CA LEU A 7 -37.06 -14.82 -25.51
C LEU A 7 -35.66 -15.35 -25.86
N ARG A 8 -35.52 -16.13 -26.94
CA ARG A 8 -34.22 -16.70 -27.33
C ARG A 8 -33.24 -15.69 -27.93
N SER A 9 -33.73 -14.65 -28.60
CA SER A 9 -32.87 -13.66 -29.26
C SER A 9 -32.40 -12.52 -28.37
N ARG A 10 -32.94 -12.38 -27.14
CA ARG A 10 -32.79 -11.17 -26.31
C ARG A 10 -32.17 -11.49 -24.96
N LYS A 11 -30.85 -11.30 -24.86
CA LYS A 11 -30.04 -11.69 -23.68
C LYS A 11 -30.41 -10.89 -22.43
N TYR A 12 -30.79 -9.63 -22.57
CA TYR A 12 -31.22 -8.80 -21.43
C TYR A 12 -32.52 -9.32 -20.79
N LEU A 13 -33.48 -9.74 -21.63
CA LEU A 13 -34.75 -10.31 -21.21
C LEU A 13 -34.55 -11.62 -20.40
N GLN A 14 -33.60 -12.45 -20.85
CA GLN A 14 -33.23 -13.69 -20.16
C GLN A 14 -32.60 -13.43 -18.79
N ARG A 15 -31.74 -12.41 -18.67
CA ARG A 15 -31.12 -12.04 -17.39
C ARG A 15 -32.13 -11.57 -16.36
N ILE A 16 -33.14 -10.80 -16.78
CA ILE A 16 -34.23 -10.38 -15.88
C ILE A 16 -35.03 -11.60 -15.40
N ILE A 17 -35.42 -12.49 -16.30
CA ILE A 17 -36.18 -13.69 -15.89
C ILE A 17 -35.34 -14.58 -14.97
N LEU A 18 -34.04 -14.72 -15.26
CA LEU A 18 -33.12 -15.50 -14.44
C LEU A 18 -32.96 -14.91 -13.03
N SER A 19 -32.88 -13.59 -12.87
CA SER A 19 -32.78 -12.96 -11.55
C SER A 19 -34.03 -13.17 -10.71
N PHE A 20 -35.22 -13.12 -11.31
CA PHE A 20 -36.46 -13.46 -10.63
C PHE A 20 -36.54 -14.95 -10.27
N MET A 21 -36.13 -15.85 -11.16
CA MET A 21 -36.10 -17.29 -10.89
C MET A 21 -35.12 -17.64 -9.76
N LEU A 22 -34.02 -16.90 -9.63
CA LEU A 22 -33.06 -17.06 -8.55
C LEU A 22 -33.66 -16.70 -7.17
N VAL A 23 -34.49 -15.66 -7.10
CA VAL A 23 -35.24 -15.31 -5.86
C VAL A 23 -36.21 -16.43 -5.49
N VAL A 24 -36.93 -16.99 -6.47
CA VAL A 24 -37.84 -18.12 -6.23
C VAL A 24 -37.08 -19.36 -5.76
N ALA A 25 -35.91 -19.63 -6.34
CA ALA A 25 -35.04 -20.74 -5.91
C ALA A 25 -34.53 -20.55 -4.48
N MET A 26 -34.13 -19.33 -4.09
CA MET A 26 -33.74 -19.05 -2.70
C MET A 26 -34.89 -19.28 -1.72
N LEU A 27 -36.11 -18.86 -2.05
CA LEU A 27 -37.29 -19.10 -1.21
C LEU A 27 -37.57 -20.60 -1.03
N ALA A 28 -37.41 -21.40 -2.10
CA ALA A 28 -37.57 -22.84 -2.02
C ALA A 28 -36.48 -23.49 -1.13
N ILE A 29 -35.23 -23.04 -1.24
CA ILE A 29 -34.13 -23.52 -0.38
C ILE A 29 -34.37 -23.15 1.08
N ALA A 30 -34.81 -21.91 1.35
CA ALA A 30 -35.14 -21.47 2.70
C ALA A 30 -36.27 -22.30 3.31
N SER A 31 -37.31 -22.64 2.52
CA SER A 31 -38.39 -23.52 2.95
C SER A 31 -37.90 -24.94 3.29
N LEU A 32 -37.01 -25.52 2.47
CA LEU A 32 -36.38 -26.82 2.76
C LEU A 32 -35.58 -26.79 4.07
N PHE A 33 -34.82 -25.71 4.30
CA PHE A 33 -34.04 -25.54 5.52
C PHE A 33 -34.92 -25.40 6.77
N LEU A 34 -35.97 -24.58 6.70
CA LEU A 34 -36.93 -24.41 7.79
C LEU A 34 -37.60 -25.73 8.17
N ASN A 35 -37.95 -26.55 7.17
CA ASN A 35 -38.55 -27.85 7.41
C ASN A 35 -37.60 -28.81 8.15
N ALA A 36 -36.32 -28.84 7.77
CA ALA A 36 -35.31 -29.63 8.46
C ALA A 36 -35.10 -29.15 9.91
N ALA A 37 -34.99 -27.84 10.12
CA ALA A 37 -34.83 -27.25 11.44
C ALA A 37 -36.02 -27.52 12.36
N ALA A 38 -37.25 -27.48 11.84
CA ALA A 38 -38.47 -27.79 12.59
C ALA A 38 -38.46 -29.23 13.12
N ARG A 39 -38.02 -30.19 12.29
CA ARG A 39 -37.89 -31.60 12.68
C ARG A 39 -36.92 -31.79 13.84
N ASP A 40 -35.72 -31.22 13.74
CA ASP A 40 -34.70 -31.33 14.79
C ASP A 40 -35.16 -30.66 16.09
N LYS A 41 -35.87 -29.54 15.98
CA LYS A 41 -36.42 -28.84 17.14
C LYS A 41 -37.49 -29.65 17.86
N VAL A 42 -38.38 -30.32 17.15
CA VAL A 42 -39.41 -31.18 17.76
C VAL A 42 -38.77 -32.38 18.45
N LEU A 43 -37.79 -33.04 17.81
CA LEU A 43 -37.10 -34.19 18.42
C LEU A 43 -36.34 -33.82 19.70
N SER A 44 -35.67 -32.66 19.72
CA SER A 44 -34.96 -32.16 20.90
C SER A 44 -35.89 -31.78 22.05
N LEU A 45 -37.01 -31.10 21.76
CA LEU A 45 -38.05 -30.81 22.76
C LEU A 45 -38.62 -32.10 23.37
N GLN A 46 -38.86 -33.12 22.54
CA GLN A 46 -39.36 -34.40 23.02
C GLN A 46 -38.32 -35.13 23.90
N HIS A 47 -37.04 -35.14 23.50
CA HIS A 47 -35.97 -35.73 24.29
C HIS A 47 -35.85 -35.08 25.68
N GLU A 48 -35.90 -33.76 25.76
CA GLU A 48 -35.86 -33.04 27.05
C GLU A 48 -37.03 -33.43 27.97
N ALA A 49 -38.22 -33.58 27.40
CA ALA A 49 -39.40 -33.99 28.16
C ALA A 49 -39.30 -35.45 28.65
N ASP A 50 -38.75 -36.36 27.85
CA ASP A 50 -38.56 -37.76 28.23
C ASP A 50 -37.49 -37.92 29.33
N VAL A 51 -36.40 -37.16 29.25
CA VAL A 51 -35.35 -37.10 30.29
C VAL A 51 -35.94 -36.70 31.64
N LYS A 52 -36.79 -35.66 31.66
CA LYS A 52 -37.47 -35.18 32.89
C LYS A 52 -38.37 -36.27 33.48
N LEU A 53 -39.12 -36.98 32.63
CA LEU A 53 -40.01 -38.05 33.04
C LEU A 53 -39.25 -39.23 33.66
N LEU A 54 -38.19 -39.73 33.01
CA LEU A 54 -37.42 -40.86 33.53
C LEU A 54 -36.69 -40.52 34.83
N THR A 55 -36.16 -39.31 34.95
CA THR A 55 -35.53 -38.82 36.19
C THR A 55 -36.52 -38.79 37.35
N GLN A 56 -37.77 -38.36 37.11
CA GLN A 56 -38.82 -38.36 38.14
C GLN A 56 -39.19 -39.77 38.60
N ILE A 57 -39.26 -40.74 37.67
CA ILE A 57 -39.50 -42.15 38.02
C ILE A 57 -38.37 -42.70 38.89
N ASN A 58 -37.11 -42.48 38.50
CA ASN A 58 -35.97 -42.94 39.27
C ASN A 58 -35.97 -42.39 40.70
N TYR A 59 -36.21 -41.09 40.85
CA TYR A 59 -36.33 -40.45 42.16
C TYR A 59 -37.42 -41.09 43.04
N ASN A 60 -38.58 -41.42 42.45
CA ASN A 60 -39.66 -42.07 43.19
C ASN A 60 -39.27 -43.48 43.68
N ILE A 61 -38.56 -44.26 42.85
CA ILE A 61 -38.05 -45.60 43.21
C ILE A 61 -37.03 -45.51 44.36
N GLU A 62 -36.05 -44.60 44.26
CA GLU A 62 -35.04 -44.38 45.29
C GLU A 62 -35.65 -43.96 46.63
N ASN A 63 -36.59 -43.02 46.60
CA ASN A 63 -37.30 -42.55 47.78
C ASN A 63 -38.08 -43.70 48.46
N MET A 64 -38.76 -44.54 47.67
CA MET A 64 -39.50 -45.67 48.23
C MET A 64 -38.57 -46.73 48.85
N ASN A 65 -37.43 -47.02 48.23
CA ASN A 65 -36.43 -47.92 48.83
C ASN A 65 -35.92 -47.39 50.18
N GLY A 66 -35.72 -46.07 50.30
CA GLY A 66 -35.40 -45.42 51.57
C GLY A 66 -36.48 -45.65 52.63
N ILE A 67 -37.75 -45.43 52.28
CA ILE A 67 -38.89 -45.65 53.18
C ILE A 67 -38.95 -47.12 53.66
N VAL A 68 -38.80 -48.08 52.75
CA VAL A 68 -38.83 -49.52 53.08
C VAL A 68 -37.66 -49.89 54.00
N LYS A 69 -36.46 -49.35 53.74
CA LYS A 69 -35.28 -49.58 54.56
C LYS A 69 -35.47 -49.10 56.00
N ASP A 70 -35.95 -47.87 56.17
CA ASP A 70 -36.18 -47.29 57.49
C ASP A 70 -37.24 -48.08 58.27
N LEU A 71 -38.29 -48.52 57.57
CA LEU A 71 -39.33 -49.36 58.15
C LEU A 71 -38.81 -50.75 58.57
N ALA A 72 -37.98 -51.40 57.75
CA ALA A 72 -37.38 -52.68 58.07
C ALA A 72 -36.48 -52.61 59.32
N VAL A 73 -35.65 -51.57 59.42
CA VAL A 73 -34.78 -51.33 60.59
C VAL A 73 -35.60 -51.03 61.84
N SER A 74 -36.65 -50.22 61.72
CA SER A 74 -37.55 -49.89 62.83
C SER A 74 -38.26 -51.13 63.36
N LEU A 75 -38.87 -51.93 62.48
CA LEU A 75 -39.58 -53.15 62.86
C LEU A 75 -38.64 -54.19 63.46
N TYR A 76 -37.48 -54.43 62.86
CA TYR A 76 -36.57 -55.49 63.31
C TYR A 76 -36.02 -55.26 64.73
N ASN A 77 -36.01 -54.01 65.21
CA ASN A 77 -35.57 -53.63 66.55
C ASN A 77 -36.74 -53.36 67.52
N ASP A 78 -37.99 -53.56 67.08
CA ASP A 78 -39.19 -53.38 67.91
C ASP A 78 -39.23 -54.44 69.04
N GLU A 79 -39.59 -54.02 70.25
CA GLU A 79 -39.60 -54.88 71.44
C GLU A 79 -40.49 -56.13 71.28
N GLU A 80 -41.59 -56.02 70.54
CA GLU A 80 -42.50 -57.14 70.30
C GLU A 80 -41.85 -58.20 69.38
N LEU A 81 -41.04 -57.76 68.41
CA LEU A 81 -40.29 -58.62 67.50
C LEU A 81 -39.02 -59.21 68.14
N ILE A 82 -38.41 -58.53 69.12
CA ILE A 82 -37.31 -59.10 69.93
C ILE A 82 -37.78 -60.37 70.64
N ALA A 83 -39.02 -60.41 71.13
CA ALA A 83 -39.54 -61.63 71.74
C ALA A 83 -39.76 -62.79 70.76
N LEU A 84 -39.99 -62.49 69.47
CA LEU A 84 -40.01 -63.50 68.42
C LEU A 84 -38.60 -64.03 68.11
N LYS A 85 -37.53 -63.25 68.34
CA LYS A 85 -36.13 -63.67 68.16
C LYS A 85 -35.66 -64.67 69.24
N SER A 86 -36.15 -64.57 70.47
CA SER A 86 -35.69 -65.39 71.60
C SER A 86 -36.26 -66.82 71.62
N GLY A 87 -37.40 -67.05 70.94
CA GLY A 87 -38.01 -68.37 70.77
C GLY A 87 -39.01 -68.78 71.86
N ALA A 88 -39.88 -67.85 72.30
CA ALA A 88 -40.94 -68.11 73.27
C ALA A 88 -42.04 -69.08 72.74
N ASP A 89 -42.94 -69.53 73.65
CA ASP A 89 -44.07 -70.43 73.34
C ASP A 89 -44.90 -69.93 72.14
N TYR A 90 -45.19 -70.83 71.20
CA TYR A 90 -45.81 -70.53 69.90
C TYR A 90 -47.12 -69.75 70.03
N LYS A 91 -47.94 -70.04 71.05
CA LYS A 91 -49.18 -69.31 71.33
C LYS A 91 -48.95 -67.83 71.69
N GLN A 92 -47.85 -67.51 72.39
CA GLN A 92 -47.50 -66.12 72.69
C GLN A 92 -46.87 -65.40 71.50
N SER A 93 -46.16 -66.12 70.64
CA SER A 93 -45.60 -65.59 69.40
C SER A 93 -46.69 -65.13 68.42
N ILE A 94 -47.83 -65.85 68.34
CA ILE A 94 -48.97 -65.45 67.48
C ILE A 94 -49.55 -64.08 67.87
N LEU A 95 -49.68 -63.77 69.16
CA LEU A 95 -50.22 -62.49 69.62
C LEU A 95 -49.33 -61.29 69.22
N LYS A 96 -48.05 -61.53 68.94
CA LYS A 96 -47.07 -60.49 68.56
C LYS A 96 -47.00 -60.23 67.05
N ILE A 97 -47.64 -61.08 66.25
CA ILE A 97 -47.74 -60.90 64.77
C ILE A 97 -48.67 -59.73 64.42
N GLU A 98 -49.57 -59.32 65.31
CA GLU A 98 -50.50 -58.20 65.07
C GLU A 98 -49.77 -56.90 64.71
N ARG A 99 -48.58 -56.67 65.26
CA ARG A 99 -47.72 -55.53 64.90
C ARG A 99 -47.37 -55.53 63.42
N LEU A 100 -46.96 -56.66 62.87
CA LEU A 100 -46.66 -56.82 61.45
C LEU A 100 -47.90 -56.57 60.58
N ASN A 101 -49.07 -57.09 61.00
CA ASN A 101 -50.34 -56.85 60.31
C ASN A 101 -50.69 -55.36 60.22
N ARG A 102 -50.60 -54.62 61.34
CA ARG A 102 -50.91 -53.18 61.36
C ARG A 102 -49.96 -52.38 60.46
N THR A 103 -48.67 -52.74 60.45
CA THR A 103 -47.70 -52.04 59.62
C THR A 103 -47.91 -52.29 58.13
N VAL A 104 -48.22 -53.51 57.72
CA VAL A 104 -48.55 -53.80 56.31
C VAL A 104 -49.85 -53.11 55.92
N ALA A 105 -50.88 -53.13 56.77
CA ALA A 105 -52.16 -52.45 56.49
C ALA A 105 -52.01 -50.92 56.36
N ALA A 106 -51.06 -50.30 57.06
CA ALA A 106 -50.80 -48.87 56.99
C ALA A 106 -49.91 -48.46 55.79
N SER A 107 -49.31 -49.43 55.09
CA SER A 107 -48.30 -49.19 54.04
C SER A 107 -48.77 -49.79 52.71
N PRO A 108 -49.43 -49.01 51.83
CA PRO A 108 -50.05 -49.54 50.60
C PRO A 108 -49.06 -50.14 49.59
N TYR A 109 -47.78 -49.80 49.70
CA TYR A 109 -46.70 -50.34 48.88
C TYR A 109 -46.18 -51.70 49.38
N LEU A 110 -46.47 -52.09 50.62
CA LEU A 110 -46.10 -53.41 51.13
C LEU A 110 -47.13 -54.45 50.75
N HIS A 111 -46.65 -55.64 50.40
CA HIS A 111 -47.47 -56.81 50.18
C HIS A 111 -47.65 -57.60 51.50
N ALA A 112 -46.55 -57.93 52.18
CA ALA A 112 -46.52 -58.65 53.45
C ALA A 112 -45.21 -58.40 54.23
N ALA A 113 -45.23 -58.65 55.53
CA ALA A 113 -44.03 -58.67 56.39
C ALA A 113 -43.90 -60.06 57.03
N VAL A 114 -42.75 -60.70 56.85
CA VAL A 114 -42.48 -62.08 57.24
C VAL A 114 -41.28 -62.14 58.18
N PHE A 115 -41.41 -62.81 59.31
CA PHE A 115 -40.34 -63.07 60.26
C PHE A 115 -40.00 -64.55 60.30
N TYR A 116 -38.76 -64.91 59.99
CA TYR A 116 -38.23 -66.26 60.11
C TYR A 116 -37.47 -66.43 61.42
N ASN A 117 -37.81 -67.47 62.19
CA ASN A 117 -37.06 -67.87 63.38
C ASN A 117 -36.26 -69.14 63.10
N GLY A 118 -34.93 -69.02 63.05
CA GLY A 118 -34.05 -70.13 62.73
C GLY A 118 -33.85 -71.17 63.83
N LYS A 119 -34.20 -70.86 65.09
CA LYS A 119 -34.19 -71.87 66.18
C LYS A 119 -35.39 -72.81 66.09
N GLN A 120 -36.54 -72.28 65.67
CA GLN A 120 -37.77 -73.04 65.51
C GLN A 120 -37.97 -73.59 64.09
N GLY A 121 -37.24 -73.05 63.11
CA GLY A 121 -37.36 -73.40 61.68
C GLY A 121 -38.74 -73.03 61.12
N ARG A 122 -39.29 -71.86 61.50
CA ARG A 122 -40.66 -71.45 61.15
C ARG A 122 -40.76 -69.98 60.74
N PHE A 123 -41.67 -69.72 59.81
CA PHE A 123 -42.07 -68.38 59.39
C PHE A 123 -43.30 -67.88 60.16
N PHE A 124 -43.32 -66.58 60.41
CA PHE A 124 -44.43 -65.84 61.01
C PHE A 124 -44.68 -64.61 60.15
N SER A 125 -45.77 -64.57 59.37
CA SER A 125 -46.09 -63.41 58.53
C SER A 125 -47.31 -62.65 58.98
N SER A 126 -47.41 -61.41 58.50
CA SER A 126 -48.69 -60.74 58.37
C SER A 126 -49.63 -61.51 57.44
N LEU A 127 -50.93 -61.48 57.71
CA LEU A 127 -51.98 -62.03 56.85
C LEU A 127 -52.15 -61.16 55.60
N SER A 128 -51.61 -61.58 54.44
CA SER A 128 -51.98 -61.00 53.15
C SER A 128 -53.12 -61.83 52.52
N HIS A 129 -54.20 -61.19 52.08
CA HIS A 129 -55.36 -61.86 51.47
C HIS A 129 -55.14 -62.24 50.00
N ASP A 130 -54.11 -61.71 49.35
CA ASP A 130 -53.95 -61.77 47.89
C ASP A 130 -52.91 -62.82 47.40
N MET A 131 -52.14 -63.46 48.29
CA MET A 131 -51.22 -64.54 47.93
C MET A 131 -51.22 -65.70 48.92
N ASP A 132 -50.99 -66.90 48.40
CA ASP A 132 -50.79 -68.10 49.22
C ASP A 132 -49.46 -67.99 49.98
N THR A 133 -49.56 -67.84 51.29
CA THR A 133 -48.39 -67.76 52.19
C THR A 133 -47.46 -68.97 52.08
N SER A 134 -47.95 -70.14 51.67
CA SER A 134 -47.10 -71.33 51.50
C SER A 134 -46.14 -71.20 50.34
N VAL A 135 -46.57 -70.61 49.22
CA VAL A 135 -45.74 -70.37 48.04
C VAL A 135 -44.68 -69.30 48.36
N LEU A 136 -45.11 -68.20 49.00
CA LEU A 136 -44.18 -67.15 49.42
C LEU A 136 -43.11 -67.69 50.39
N TYR A 137 -43.48 -68.52 51.37
CA TYR A 137 -42.52 -69.12 52.28
C TYR A 137 -41.55 -70.06 51.59
N GLY A 138 -42.04 -70.91 50.68
CA GLY A 138 -41.18 -71.81 49.89
C GLY A 138 -40.15 -71.03 49.09
N ALA A 139 -40.58 -70.00 48.34
CA ALA A 139 -39.68 -69.16 47.55
C ALA A 139 -38.65 -68.41 48.42
N LEU A 140 -39.05 -67.93 49.61
CA LEU A 140 -38.13 -67.28 50.55
C LEU A 140 -37.14 -68.27 51.17
N GLU A 141 -37.57 -69.48 51.53
CA GLU A 141 -36.71 -70.53 52.09
C GLU A 141 -35.70 -71.02 51.04
N ASP A 142 -36.16 -71.32 49.82
CA ASP A 142 -35.30 -71.69 48.69
C ASP A 142 -34.26 -70.60 48.40
N TYR A 143 -34.67 -69.32 48.41
CA TYR A 143 -33.76 -68.21 48.19
C TYR A 143 -32.73 -68.07 49.32
N MET A 144 -33.14 -68.25 50.58
CA MET A 144 -32.26 -68.17 51.75
C MET A 144 -31.26 -69.32 51.81
N ASP A 145 -31.64 -70.54 51.42
CA ASP A 145 -30.77 -71.71 51.46
C ASP A 145 -29.84 -71.80 50.24
N ALA A 146 -30.26 -71.28 49.08
CA ALA A 146 -29.45 -71.29 47.86
C ALA A 146 -28.22 -70.36 47.91
N ARG A 147 -28.17 -69.40 48.85
CA ARG A 147 -27.09 -68.39 48.92
C ARG A 147 -26.44 -68.30 50.29
N ALA A 148 -25.12 -68.47 50.32
CA ALA A 148 -24.32 -68.29 51.54
C ALA A 148 -24.18 -66.82 51.97
N ASP A 149 -24.32 -65.88 51.02
CA ASP A 149 -24.22 -64.43 51.24
C ASP A 149 -25.53 -63.74 50.80
N LEU A 150 -26.43 -63.50 51.75
CA LEU A 150 -27.75 -62.93 51.50
C LEU A 150 -27.66 -61.40 51.48
N PRO A 151 -28.14 -60.70 50.43
CA PRO A 151 -28.12 -59.24 50.44
C PRO A 151 -29.04 -58.67 51.53
N LYS A 152 -28.48 -57.81 52.40
CA LYS A 152 -29.20 -57.17 53.51
C LYS A 152 -29.55 -55.72 53.15
N LEU A 153 -30.77 -55.30 53.50
CA LEU A 153 -31.30 -53.95 53.27
C LEU A 153 -31.32 -53.52 51.78
N GLN A 154 -31.66 -54.43 50.88
CA GLN A 154 -31.82 -54.18 49.45
C GLN A 154 -33.12 -54.82 48.92
N LEU A 155 -33.74 -54.20 47.92
CA LEU A 155 -34.87 -54.78 47.20
C LEU A 155 -34.38 -55.90 46.28
N ILE A 156 -34.87 -57.11 46.52
CA ILE A 156 -34.52 -58.32 45.78
C ILE A 156 -35.74 -58.75 44.97
N PRO A 157 -35.64 -58.90 43.64
CA PRO A 157 -36.73 -59.41 42.84
C PRO A 157 -37.04 -60.86 43.21
N LEU A 158 -38.32 -61.16 43.48
CA LEU A 158 -38.79 -62.52 43.73
C LEU A 158 -39.98 -62.80 42.81
N ASP A 159 -39.79 -63.80 41.95
CA ASP A 159 -40.82 -64.38 41.09
C ASP A 159 -41.39 -65.61 41.80
N LEU A 160 -42.70 -65.62 42.02
CA LEU A 160 -43.36 -66.62 42.86
C LEU A 160 -44.07 -67.67 42.01
N ASP A 161 -44.79 -67.21 40.99
CA ASP A 161 -45.68 -68.07 40.20
C ASP A 161 -45.36 -68.05 38.69
N GLY A 162 -44.52 -67.11 38.21
CA GLY A 162 -44.08 -67.02 36.81
C GLY A 162 -45.20 -66.72 35.80
N GLU A 163 -46.40 -66.35 36.24
CA GLU A 163 -47.56 -66.07 35.38
C GLU A 163 -47.59 -64.64 34.81
N TYR A 164 -46.85 -63.69 35.40
CA TYR A 164 -46.85 -62.27 35.01
C TYR A 164 -45.62 -61.87 34.16
N GLU A 165 -45.80 -60.94 33.22
CA GLU A 165 -44.69 -60.24 32.54
C GLU A 165 -44.05 -59.23 33.52
N GLY A 166 -43.32 -59.74 34.51
CA GLY A 166 -42.70 -58.95 35.58
C GLY A 166 -42.44 -59.82 36.80
N ILE A 167 -41.93 -59.24 37.88
CA ILE A 167 -41.81 -59.95 39.16
C ILE A 167 -43.08 -59.74 40.00
N ASP A 168 -43.39 -60.69 40.88
CA ASP A 168 -44.58 -60.61 41.73
C ASP A 168 -44.35 -59.68 42.93
N VAL A 169 -43.21 -59.81 43.61
CA VAL A 169 -42.85 -59.00 44.78
C VAL A 169 -41.36 -58.72 44.86
N PHE A 170 -40.98 -57.60 45.46
CA PHE A 170 -39.60 -57.38 45.91
C PHE A 170 -39.44 -57.78 47.38
N ALA A 171 -38.57 -58.72 47.70
CA ALA A 171 -38.23 -59.09 49.07
C ALA A 171 -37.09 -58.23 49.63
N PHE A 172 -37.17 -57.85 50.90
CA PHE A 172 -36.21 -56.97 51.55
C PHE A 172 -35.82 -57.54 52.92
N PHE A 173 -34.57 -58.01 53.05
CA PHE A 173 -34.11 -58.80 54.19
C PHE A 173 -33.35 -57.97 55.23
N ILE A 174 -33.58 -58.27 56.52
CA ILE A 174 -32.78 -57.79 57.64
C ILE A 174 -32.60 -58.89 58.70
N TYR A 175 -31.36 -59.11 59.13
CA TYR A 175 -30.98 -60.16 60.10
C TYR A 175 -29.75 -59.73 60.93
N ASP A 176 -29.40 -60.48 61.98
CA ASP A 176 -28.27 -60.17 62.88
C ASP A 176 -26.91 -60.65 62.32
N GLY A 177 -25.90 -59.79 62.41
CA GLY A 177 -24.53 -60.08 61.97
C GLY A 177 -24.28 -59.88 60.46
N PRO A 178 -23.07 -60.19 59.97
CA PRO A 178 -22.68 -59.97 58.56
C PRO A 178 -23.36 -60.94 57.59
N SER A 179 -23.63 -62.18 58.00
CA SER A 179 -24.35 -63.18 57.20
C SER A 179 -25.44 -63.88 58.01
N LEU A 180 -26.45 -64.42 57.33
CA LEU A 180 -27.56 -65.11 57.97
C LEU A 180 -27.05 -66.35 58.74
N GLY A 181 -27.33 -66.42 60.04
CA GLY A 181 -26.83 -67.50 60.90
C GLY A 181 -25.53 -67.21 61.66
N SER A 182 -24.85 -66.09 61.37
CA SER A 182 -23.60 -65.70 62.06
C SER A 182 -23.80 -65.42 63.56
N VAL A 183 -24.93 -64.83 63.95
CA VAL A 183 -25.35 -64.63 65.34
C VAL A 183 -26.53 -65.53 65.68
N ASN A 184 -27.54 -65.51 64.82
CA ASN A 184 -28.68 -66.40 64.81
C ASN A 184 -29.22 -66.49 63.38
N ARG A 185 -30.05 -67.50 63.10
CA ARG A 185 -30.73 -67.64 61.81
C ARG A 185 -32.09 -66.93 61.79
N ASN A 186 -32.25 -65.80 62.48
CA ASN A 186 -33.50 -65.04 62.43
C ASN A 186 -33.44 -63.96 61.34
N ALA A 187 -34.54 -63.75 60.61
CA ALA A 187 -34.64 -62.71 59.60
C ALA A 187 -36.03 -62.07 59.58
N LEU A 188 -36.10 -60.75 59.40
CA LEU A 188 -37.33 -60.06 59.00
C LEU A 188 -37.23 -59.74 57.51
N ILE A 189 -38.33 -59.95 56.81
CA ILE A 189 -38.44 -59.87 55.36
C ILE A 189 -39.67 -59.02 55.06
N LEU A 190 -39.47 -57.87 54.42
CA LEU A 190 -40.58 -57.07 53.90
C LEU A 190 -40.74 -57.35 52.42
N THR A 191 -41.97 -57.59 51.96
CA THR A 191 -42.29 -57.76 50.54
C THR A 191 -42.99 -56.52 50.02
N VAL A 192 -42.55 -55.99 48.87
CA VAL A 192 -43.00 -54.71 48.28
C VAL A 192 -43.65 -54.97 46.93
N LYS A 193 -44.76 -54.28 46.65
CA LYS A 193 -45.53 -54.38 45.39
C LYS A 193 -44.82 -53.63 44.25
N PRO A 194 -44.44 -54.29 43.14
CA PRO A 194 -43.74 -53.65 42.03
C PRO A 194 -44.59 -52.57 41.31
N GLY A 195 -45.88 -52.82 41.09
CA GLY A 195 -46.77 -51.92 40.35
C GLY A 195 -46.94 -50.52 40.96
N TRP A 196 -46.88 -50.40 42.29
CA TRP A 196 -47.07 -49.13 42.99
C TRP A 196 -46.01 -48.09 42.61
N MET A 197 -44.79 -48.52 42.23
CA MET A 197 -43.71 -47.62 41.83
C MET A 197 -44.02 -46.84 40.54
N LEU A 198 -44.87 -47.38 39.66
CA LEU A 198 -45.21 -46.79 38.37
C LEU A 198 -46.57 -46.07 38.35
N ASP A 199 -47.48 -46.41 39.26
CA ASP A 199 -48.87 -45.92 39.26
C ASP A 199 -48.98 -44.40 39.46
N ASN A 200 -48.13 -43.79 40.29
CA ASN A 200 -48.10 -42.33 40.50
C ASN A 200 -47.72 -41.54 39.24
N VAL A 201 -47.00 -42.17 38.30
CA VAL A 201 -46.55 -41.55 37.05
C VAL A 201 -47.59 -41.72 35.93
N LYS A 202 -48.42 -42.77 35.99
CA LYS A 202 -49.55 -42.98 35.07
C LYS A 202 -50.56 -41.82 35.12
N ALA A 203 -50.83 -41.27 36.31
CA ALA A 203 -51.73 -40.13 36.48
C ALA A 203 -51.23 -38.86 35.78
N LEU A 204 -49.91 -38.63 35.77
CA LEU A 204 -49.28 -37.50 35.10
C LEU A 204 -49.28 -37.66 33.57
N ASN A 205 -49.07 -38.89 33.07
CA ASN A 205 -49.08 -39.15 31.62
C ASN A 205 -50.45 -38.97 30.96
N ARG A 206 -51.55 -39.26 31.66
CA ARG A 206 -52.92 -39.00 31.16
C ARG A 206 -53.19 -37.52 30.93
N VAL A 207 -52.63 -36.63 31.74
CA VAL A 207 -52.78 -35.17 31.58
C VAL A 207 -51.89 -34.63 30.45
N ALA A 208 -50.80 -35.33 30.12
CA ALA A 208 -49.82 -34.92 29.12
C ALA A 208 -50.11 -35.44 27.69
N GLU A 209 -51.28 -36.06 27.43
CA GLU A 209 -51.63 -36.74 26.16
C GLU A 209 -50.60 -37.81 25.73
N ARG A 210 -49.85 -38.38 26.69
CA ARG A 210 -48.81 -39.41 26.46
C ARG A 210 -49.33 -40.82 26.67
N GLU A 211 -50.57 -41.08 26.26
CA GLU A 211 -51.24 -42.35 26.54
C GLU A 211 -50.67 -43.54 25.76
N ASN A 212 -49.92 -43.28 24.68
CA ASN A 212 -49.32 -44.31 23.83
C ASN A 212 -47.90 -44.72 24.22
N ASP A 213 -47.31 -44.09 25.24
CA ASP A 213 -45.96 -44.40 25.70
C ASP A 213 -45.94 -45.73 26.45
N VAL A 214 -45.01 -46.63 26.08
CA VAL A 214 -44.79 -47.88 26.81
C VAL A 214 -43.61 -47.69 27.75
N LEU A 215 -43.86 -47.81 29.06
CA LEU A 215 -42.88 -47.61 30.12
C LEU A 215 -42.66 -48.91 30.89
N PHE A 216 -41.39 -49.27 31.12
CA PHE A 216 -41.01 -50.44 31.92
C PHE A 216 -39.61 -50.28 32.54
N VAL A 217 -39.31 -51.09 33.54
CA VAL A 217 -38.05 -51.14 34.27
C VAL A 217 -37.47 -52.54 34.18
N THR A 218 -36.18 -52.65 33.88
CA THR A 218 -35.46 -53.92 33.81
C THR A 218 -34.30 -53.96 34.80
N ASP A 219 -33.79 -55.15 35.10
CA ASP A 219 -32.48 -55.30 35.73
C ASP A 219 -31.35 -55.09 34.70
N GLY A 220 -30.10 -55.18 35.16
CA GLY A 220 -28.91 -55.06 34.30
C GLY A 220 -28.77 -56.18 33.26
N ASP A 221 -29.52 -57.28 33.40
CA ASP A 221 -29.54 -58.42 32.49
C ASP A 221 -30.69 -58.38 31.48
N GLY A 222 -31.56 -57.36 31.56
CA GLY A 222 -32.71 -57.16 30.70
C GLY A 222 -33.95 -57.97 31.07
N GLN A 223 -34.01 -58.53 32.28
CA GLN A 223 -35.24 -59.09 32.84
C GLN A 223 -36.17 -57.94 33.23
N VAL A 224 -37.44 -58.01 32.81
CA VAL A 224 -38.44 -57.01 33.18
C VAL A 224 -38.79 -57.17 34.65
N LEU A 225 -38.55 -56.12 35.44
CA LEU A 225 -38.90 -56.06 36.85
C LEU A 225 -40.27 -55.42 37.04
N MET A 226 -40.54 -54.35 36.29
CA MET A 226 -41.81 -53.62 36.37
C MET A 226 -42.25 -53.23 34.98
N ALA A 227 -43.51 -53.48 34.63
CA ALA A 227 -44.11 -53.03 33.38
C ALA A 227 -45.34 -52.16 33.64
N GLY A 228 -45.56 -51.15 32.79
CA GLY A 228 -46.83 -50.44 32.74
C GLY A 228 -47.95 -51.30 32.17
N ASP A 229 -49.19 -50.78 32.17
CA ASP A 229 -50.39 -51.55 31.79
C ASP A 229 -50.46 -51.95 30.30
N ARG A 230 -49.56 -51.39 29.45
CA ARG A 230 -49.52 -51.68 28.02
C ARG A 230 -48.47 -52.75 27.72
N LYS A 231 -48.91 -53.77 26.99
CA LYS A 231 -48.06 -54.85 26.51
C LYS A 231 -46.97 -54.31 25.58
N LEU A 232 -45.77 -54.89 25.73
CA LEU A 232 -44.65 -54.59 24.85
C LEU A 232 -44.98 -54.96 23.39
N PRO A 233 -44.38 -54.27 22.40
CA PRO A 233 -44.56 -54.64 21.00
C PRO A 233 -44.19 -56.10 20.74
N SER A 234 -45.08 -56.83 20.06
CA SER A 234 -44.91 -58.26 19.77
C SER A 234 -43.57 -58.55 19.09
N GLY A 235 -42.78 -59.48 19.65
CA GLY A 235 -41.50 -59.92 19.08
C GLY A 235 -40.31 -58.99 19.36
N LEU A 236 -40.46 -57.99 20.24
CA LEU A 236 -39.34 -57.19 20.73
C LEU A 236 -38.56 -57.97 21.79
N ASP A 237 -37.30 -58.30 21.51
CA ASP A 237 -36.39 -58.91 22.49
C ASP A 237 -35.71 -57.80 23.29
N ILE A 238 -36.15 -57.55 24.52
CA ILE A 238 -35.67 -56.44 25.34
C ILE A 238 -34.16 -56.51 25.56
N LYS A 239 -33.62 -57.70 25.82
CA LYS A 239 -32.19 -57.88 26.11
C LYS A 239 -31.35 -57.59 24.87
N ARG A 240 -31.71 -58.19 23.73
CA ARG A 240 -30.93 -58.05 22.49
C ARG A 240 -31.15 -56.70 21.81
N ASP A 241 -32.40 -56.26 21.70
CA ASP A 241 -32.77 -55.16 20.82
C ASP A 241 -32.69 -53.79 21.53
N LEU A 242 -32.84 -53.77 22.86
CA LEU A 242 -32.79 -52.53 23.65
C LEU A 242 -31.56 -52.49 24.57
N VAL A 243 -31.46 -53.38 25.55
CA VAL A 243 -30.43 -53.33 26.62
C VAL A 243 -29.02 -53.45 26.04
N GLY A 244 -28.80 -54.32 25.05
CA GLY A 244 -27.51 -54.45 24.36
C GLY A 244 -27.05 -53.18 23.63
N ARG A 245 -27.97 -52.24 23.34
CA ARG A 245 -27.68 -50.95 22.71
C ARG A 245 -27.61 -49.80 23.69
N MET A 246 -28.01 -50.02 24.95
CA MET A 246 -27.96 -49.02 26.01
C MET A 246 -26.54 -48.88 26.52
N GLY A 247 -26.06 -47.63 26.64
CA GLY A 247 -24.74 -47.36 27.19
C GLY A 247 -24.67 -47.72 28.69
N SER A 248 -23.68 -48.51 29.09
CA SER A 248 -23.49 -48.98 30.48
C SER A 248 -22.85 -47.96 31.43
N ALA A 249 -22.42 -46.79 30.93
CA ALA A 249 -21.54 -45.86 31.65
C ALA A 249 -22.21 -44.57 32.15
N ASN A 250 -23.43 -44.23 31.72
CA ASN A 250 -24.00 -42.89 31.93
C ASN A 250 -25.15 -42.86 32.94
N HIS A 251 -25.11 -41.92 33.90
CA HIS A 251 -26.19 -41.67 34.87
C HIS A 251 -27.27 -40.73 34.32
N ALA A 252 -27.06 -40.14 33.14
CA ALA A 252 -28.05 -39.29 32.48
C ALA A 252 -28.92 -40.12 31.55
N PRO A 253 -30.24 -39.84 31.44
CA PRO A 253 -31.08 -40.47 30.45
C PRO A 253 -30.59 -40.15 29.03
N ASP A 254 -30.63 -41.14 28.14
CA ASP A 254 -30.23 -41.03 26.74
C ASP A 254 -31.29 -41.66 25.83
N SER A 255 -31.22 -41.45 24.51
CA SER A 255 -32.20 -41.98 23.58
C SER A 255 -31.61 -42.43 22.26
N PHE A 256 -32.24 -43.43 21.66
CA PHE A 256 -31.93 -43.90 20.31
C PHE A 256 -33.22 -44.27 19.56
N ILE A 257 -33.09 -44.43 18.25
CA ILE A 257 -34.18 -44.93 17.42
C ILE A 257 -33.96 -46.42 17.18
N HIS A 258 -34.99 -47.20 17.51
CA HIS A 258 -35.06 -48.63 17.21
C HIS A 258 -36.11 -48.87 16.13
N GLN A 259 -35.82 -49.77 15.20
CA GLN A 259 -36.76 -50.16 14.17
C GLN A 259 -37.24 -51.57 14.45
N GLN A 260 -38.55 -51.72 14.65
CA GLN A 260 -39.20 -53.00 14.89
C GLN A 260 -40.22 -53.24 13.78
N GLY A 261 -39.88 -54.12 12.83
CA GLY A 261 -40.66 -54.30 11.61
C GLY A 261 -40.73 -53.02 10.76
N ASP A 262 -41.93 -52.60 10.40
CA ASP A 262 -42.18 -51.39 9.59
C ASP A 262 -42.31 -50.11 10.43
N LYS A 263 -42.32 -50.25 11.76
CA LYS A 263 -42.46 -49.12 12.69
C LYS A 263 -41.12 -48.72 13.30
N LYS A 264 -40.91 -47.42 13.44
CA LYS A 264 -39.77 -46.85 14.14
C LYS A 264 -40.24 -46.40 15.51
N TYR A 265 -39.47 -46.75 16.52
CA TYR A 265 -39.71 -46.35 17.89
C TYR A 265 -38.54 -45.51 18.39
N LYS A 266 -38.86 -44.42 19.08
CA LYS A 266 -37.90 -43.69 19.89
C LYS A 266 -37.85 -44.35 21.26
N VAL A 267 -36.66 -44.86 21.61
CA VAL A 267 -36.35 -45.46 22.90
C VAL A 267 -35.60 -44.40 23.71
N THR A 268 -36.12 -44.03 24.87
CA THR A 268 -35.41 -43.20 25.84
C THR A 268 -35.19 -44.03 27.09
N TYR A 269 -33.98 -44.05 27.64
CA TYR A 269 -33.61 -44.92 28.75
C TYR A 269 -32.74 -44.23 29.80
N LEU A 270 -32.73 -44.78 31.01
CA LEU A 270 -31.80 -44.47 32.10
C LEU A 270 -31.14 -45.77 32.58
N SER A 271 -29.82 -45.90 32.47
CA SER A 271 -29.11 -47.19 32.66
C SER A 271 -28.61 -47.50 34.07
N LYS A 272 -28.64 -46.55 35.01
CA LYS A 272 -28.11 -46.69 36.36
C LYS A 272 -29.04 -46.08 37.42
N GLY A 273 -30.15 -46.75 37.65
CA GLY A 273 -31.01 -46.48 38.80
C GLY A 273 -30.56 -47.24 40.05
N LEU A 274 -31.44 -47.29 41.05
CA LEU A 274 -31.27 -48.12 42.24
C LEU A 274 -30.98 -49.59 41.84
N ASN A 275 -29.98 -50.23 42.45
CA ASN A 275 -29.60 -51.63 42.18
C ASN A 275 -29.29 -51.94 40.70
N ASP A 276 -28.69 -50.99 39.98
CA ASP A 276 -28.39 -51.08 38.53
C ASP A 276 -29.63 -51.32 37.65
N TRP A 277 -30.82 -50.93 38.13
CA TRP A 277 -32.05 -51.00 37.35
C TRP A 277 -32.06 -49.98 36.22
N GLN A 278 -32.70 -50.36 35.12
CA GLN A 278 -32.78 -49.58 33.91
C GLN A 278 -34.22 -49.18 33.63
N ILE A 279 -34.50 -47.88 33.47
CA ILE A 279 -35.85 -47.37 33.21
C ILE A 279 -35.94 -47.01 31.73
N ILE A 280 -36.93 -47.56 31.02
CA ILE A 280 -37.04 -47.44 29.56
C ILE A 280 -38.44 -46.96 29.17
N SER A 281 -38.49 -45.94 28.30
CA SER A 281 -39.69 -45.42 27.65
C SER A 281 -39.60 -45.62 26.14
N LEU A 282 -40.69 -46.10 25.54
CA LEU A 282 -40.80 -46.41 24.12
C LEU A 282 -41.98 -45.66 23.48
N GLN A 283 -41.71 -44.88 22.43
CA GLN A 283 -42.69 -44.04 21.71
C GLN A 283 -42.67 -44.31 20.19
N ASP A 284 -43.81 -44.24 19.50
CA ASP A 284 -43.86 -44.35 18.03
C ASP A 284 -43.28 -43.07 17.38
N TYR A 285 -42.32 -43.25 16.47
CA TYR A 285 -41.60 -42.16 15.83
C TYR A 285 -42.49 -41.30 14.94
N ASP A 286 -43.50 -41.90 14.29
CA ASP A 286 -44.40 -41.18 13.39
C ASP A 286 -45.41 -40.33 14.17
N ASP A 287 -45.83 -40.77 15.37
CA ASP A 287 -46.66 -39.97 16.26
C ASP A 287 -45.89 -38.74 16.77
N VAL A 288 -44.61 -38.91 17.12
CA VAL A 288 -43.74 -37.79 17.54
C VAL A 288 -43.55 -36.74 16.44
N LEU A 289 -43.51 -37.16 15.16
CA LEU A 289 -43.32 -36.24 14.02
C LEU A 289 -44.61 -35.86 13.28
N GLY A 290 -45.78 -36.33 13.72
CA GLY A 290 -47.05 -36.13 13.03
C GLY A 290 -47.38 -34.64 12.80
N SER A 291 -47.11 -33.80 13.79
CA SER A 291 -47.29 -32.34 13.73
C SER A 291 -46.33 -31.64 12.74
N VAL A 292 -45.11 -32.17 12.55
CA VAL A 292 -44.16 -31.66 11.54
C VAL A 292 -44.62 -31.97 10.11
N ARG A 293 -45.30 -33.11 9.91
CA ARG A 293 -45.81 -33.52 8.60
C ARG A 293 -46.93 -32.60 8.11
N GLN A 294 -47.82 -32.16 9.00
CA GLN A 294 -48.88 -31.20 8.66
C GLN A 294 -48.30 -29.82 8.30
N MET A 295 -47.27 -29.37 9.03
CA MET A 295 -46.55 -28.12 8.75
C MET A 295 -45.95 -28.12 7.34
N ARG A 296 -45.35 -29.24 6.92
CA ARG A 296 -44.72 -29.39 5.59
C ARG A 296 -45.68 -29.15 4.42
N TRP A 297 -46.92 -29.65 4.50
CA TRP A 297 -47.89 -29.49 3.40
C TRP A 297 -48.36 -28.04 3.23
N THR A 298 -48.56 -27.35 4.33
CA THR A 298 -48.90 -25.91 4.33
C THR A 298 -47.77 -25.08 3.72
N GLU A 299 -46.52 -25.35 4.13
CA GLU A 299 -45.32 -24.68 3.60
C GLU A 299 -45.14 -24.89 2.09
N MET A 300 -45.29 -26.12 1.60
CA MET A 300 -45.17 -26.43 0.17
C MET A 300 -46.24 -25.69 -0.66
N SER A 301 -47.47 -25.61 -0.15
CA SER A 301 -48.58 -24.95 -0.84
C SER A 301 -48.38 -23.43 -0.95
N VAL A 302 -47.88 -22.79 0.11
CA VAL A 302 -47.54 -21.36 0.12
C VAL A 302 -46.39 -21.08 -0.84
N THR A 303 -45.33 -21.90 -0.79
CA THR A 303 -44.14 -21.72 -1.64
C THR A 303 -44.49 -21.83 -3.13
N LEU A 304 -45.32 -22.81 -3.51
CA LEU A 304 -45.76 -22.97 -4.89
C LEU A 304 -46.59 -21.77 -5.38
N SER A 305 -47.48 -21.25 -4.54
CA SER A 305 -48.32 -20.09 -4.86
C SER A 305 -47.48 -18.83 -5.10
N VAL A 306 -46.48 -18.60 -4.24
CA VAL A 306 -45.54 -17.48 -4.39
C VAL A 306 -44.69 -17.64 -5.65
N ALA A 307 -44.23 -18.86 -5.95
CA ALA A 307 -43.44 -19.14 -7.16
C ALA A 307 -44.23 -18.83 -8.44
N MET A 308 -45.51 -19.24 -8.52
CA MET A 308 -46.36 -18.94 -9.69
C MET A 308 -46.60 -17.44 -9.84
N LEU A 309 -46.88 -16.74 -8.75
CA LEU A 309 -47.10 -15.28 -8.77
C LEU A 309 -45.82 -14.53 -9.20
N ALA A 310 -44.66 -14.95 -8.69
CA ALA A 310 -43.36 -14.37 -9.05
C ALA A 310 -43.04 -14.58 -10.54
N LEU A 311 -43.33 -15.77 -11.10
CA LEU A 311 -43.15 -16.04 -12.53
C LEU A 311 -44.04 -15.12 -13.38
N LEU A 312 -45.31 -14.97 -13.00
CA LEU A 312 -46.26 -14.12 -13.71
C LEU A 312 -45.84 -12.63 -13.68
N LEU A 313 -45.45 -12.13 -12.50
CA LEU A 313 -44.93 -10.77 -12.33
C LEU A 313 -43.64 -10.55 -13.12
N SER A 314 -42.72 -11.52 -13.11
CA SER A 314 -41.47 -11.48 -13.86
C SER A 314 -41.72 -11.26 -15.35
N VAL A 315 -42.63 -12.03 -15.94
CA VAL A 315 -42.99 -11.88 -17.36
C VAL A 315 -43.60 -10.51 -17.65
N LEU A 316 -44.55 -10.04 -16.82
CA LEU A 316 -45.19 -8.74 -17.00
C LEU A 316 -44.19 -7.56 -16.91
N ILE A 317 -43.36 -7.55 -15.88
CA ILE A 317 -42.35 -6.50 -15.66
C ILE A 317 -41.32 -6.52 -16.79
N SER A 318 -40.87 -7.71 -17.19
CA SER A 318 -39.92 -7.91 -18.27
C SER A 318 -40.44 -7.33 -19.60
N LEU A 319 -41.72 -7.57 -19.93
CA LEU A 319 -42.36 -6.97 -21.11
C LEU A 319 -42.51 -5.44 -21.02
N ARG A 320 -42.77 -4.90 -19.83
CA ARG A 320 -42.92 -3.45 -19.62
C ARG A 320 -41.59 -2.70 -19.72
N LEU A 321 -40.52 -3.26 -19.14
CA LEU A 321 -39.17 -2.67 -19.16
C LEU A 321 -38.51 -2.79 -20.54
N TYR A 322 -38.81 -3.85 -21.30
CA TYR A 322 -38.18 -4.05 -22.61
C TYR A 322 -38.70 -3.09 -23.68
N LYS A 323 -39.98 -2.71 -23.66
CA LYS A 323 -40.60 -1.83 -24.69
C LYS A 323 -39.81 -0.52 -24.96
N PRO A 324 -39.43 0.30 -23.96
CA PRO A 324 -38.66 1.52 -24.20
C PRO A 324 -37.25 1.25 -24.73
N VAL A 325 -36.56 0.22 -24.21
CA VAL A 325 -35.20 -0.17 -24.66
C VAL A 325 -35.21 -0.60 -26.13
N GLY A 326 -36.23 -1.35 -26.55
CA GLY A 326 -36.39 -1.75 -27.95
C GLY A 326 -36.59 -0.57 -28.92
N ARG A 327 -37.26 0.51 -28.49
CA ARG A 327 -37.41 1.73 -29.32
C ARG A 327 -36.09 2.48 -29.45
N LEU A 328 -35.26 2.51 -28.41
CA LEU A 328 -33.92 3.12 -28.49
C LEU A 328 -33.04 2.37 -29.49
N LEU A 329 -33.15 1.04 -29.53
CA LEU A 329 -32.41 0.23 -30.51
C LEU A 329 -32.78 0.56 -31.96
N THR A 330 -34.05 0.91 -32.23
CA THR A 330 -34.50 1.30 -33.58
C THR A 330 -34.04 2.68 -34.03
N LEU A 331 -33.56 3.54 -33.11
CA LEU A 331 -33.03 4.87 -33.43
C LEU A 331 -31.54 4.84 -33.78
N VAL A 332 -30.86 3.70 -33.59
CA VAL A 332 -29.45 3.52 -33.89
C VAL A 332 -29.32 2.96 -35.32
N PRO A 333 -28.64 3.64 -36.26
CA PRO A 333 -28.40 3.11 -37.59
C PRO A 333 -27.48 1.89 -37.46
N TYR A 334 -27.97 0.72 -37.83
CA TYR A 334 -27.20 -0.51 -37.82
C TYR A 334 -26.62 -0.76 -39.21
N ASP A 335 -25.35 -0.38 -39.43
CA ASP A 335 -24.59 -0.83 -40.59
C ASP A 335 -24.25 -2.31 -40.37
N GLY A 336 -24.79 -3.19 -41.22
CA GLY A 336 -24.77 -4.66 -41.10
C GLY A 336 -23.39 -5.34 -41.17
N ARG A 337 -22.32 -4.67 -40.73
CA ARG A 337 -20.94 -5.14 -40.69
C ARG A 337 -20.50 -5.40 -39.25
N GLY A 338 -21.11 -6.39 -38.59
CA GLY A 338 -20.64 -6.85 -37.28
C GLY A 338 -21.41 -8.05 -36.78
N ASP A 339 -20.73 -9.06 -36.26
CA ASP A 339 -21.33 -10.30 -35.76
C ASP A 339 -22.21 -10.04 -34.53
N VAL A 340 -23.52 -9.87 -34.75
CA VAL A 340 -24.54 -9.53 -33.73
C VAL A 340 -24.78 -10.66 -32.73
N LYS A 341 -24.25 -11.87 -32.97
CA LYS A 341 -24.61 -13.03 -32.13
C LYS A 341 -23.99 -13.00 -30.73
N ALA A 342 -22.99 -12.15 -30.47
CA ALA A 342 -22.23 -12.19 -29.21
C ALA A 342 -22.60 -11.08 -28.18
N LYS A 343 -22.89 -9.84 -28.58
CA LYS A 343 -22.98 -8.71 -27.63
C LYS A 343 -24.42 -8.38 -27.17
N ASP A 344 -24.54 -7.92 -25.93
CA ASP A 344 -25.80 -7.54 -25.27
C ASP A 344 -26.39 -6.24 -25.86
N GLU A 345 -27.71 -6.13 -25.88
CA GLU A 345 -28.46 -5.03 -26.50
C GLU A 345 -28.13 -3.67 -25.85
N LEU A 346 -27.93 -3.68 -24.54
CA LEU A 346 -27.54 -2.49 -23.77
C LEU A 346 -26.09 -2.08 -24.06
N SER A 347 -25.19 -3.04 -24.29
CA SER A 347 -23.79 -2.75 -24.62
C SER A 347 -23.66 -2.04 -25.97
N LEU A 348 -24.47 -2.43 -26.97
CA LEU A 348 -24.54 -1.75 -28.27
C LEU A 348 -25.01 -0.29 -28.13
N ILE A 349 -26.00 -0.03 -27.28
CA ILE A 349 -26.49 1.33 -27.01
C ILE A 349 -25.41 2.15 -26.29
N THR A 350 -24.82 1.61 -25.23
CA THR A 350 -23.79 2.31 -24.45
C THR A 350 -22.58 2.66 -25.30
N GLU A 351 -22.07 1.72 -26.10
CA GLU A 351 -20.90 1.94 -26.97
C GLU A 351 -21.13 3.11 -27.95
N ASN A 352 -22.27 3.12 -28.65
CA ASN A 352 -22.62 4.18 -29.59
C ASN A 352 -22.94 5.53 -28.92
N VAL A 353 -23.64 5.52 -27.79
CA VAL A 353 -23.95 6.75 -27.04
C VAL A 353 -22.68 7.37 -26.47
N THR A 354 -21.78 6.57 -25.91
CA THR A 354 -20.48 7.04 -25.41
C THR A 354 -19.63 7.59 -26.55
N GLU A 355 -19.61 6.95 -27.72
CA GLU A 355 -18.92 7.46 -28.90
C GLU A 355 -19.49 8.80 -29.37
N MET A 356 -20.82 8.94 -29.41
CA MET A 356 -21.51 10.16 -29.82
C MET A 356 -21.29 11.32 -28.84
N ILE A 357 -21.35 11.06 -27.53
CA ILE A 357 -21.02 12.05 -26.48
C ILE A 357 -19.54 12.46 -26.59
N GLY A 358 -18.64 11.51 -26.85
CA GLY A 358 -17.22 11.77 -27.09
C GLY A 358 -17.00 12.67 -28.30
N LYS A 359 -17.67 12.38 -29.43
CA LYS A 359 -17.65 13.21 -30.64
C LYS A 359 -18.19 14.61 -30.39
N LEU A 360 -19.31 14.77 -29.68
CA LEU A 360 -19.89 16.08 -29.40
C LEU A 360 -18.97 16.95 -28.52
N ARG A 361 -18.39 16.39 -27.45
CA ARG A 361 -17.41 17.11 -26.62
C ARG A 361 -16.14 17.45 -27.41
N GLY A 362 -15.69 16.53 -28.27
CA GLY A 362 -14.57 16.77 -29.18
C GLY A 362 -14.84 17.94 -30.11
N LEU A 363 -16.02 18.01 -30.72
CA LEU A 363 -16.41 19.10 -31.63
C LEU A 363 -16.54 20.46 -30.93
N GLU A 364 -17.08 20.53 -29.71
CA GLU A 364 -17.12 21.78 -28.94
C GLU A 364 -15.73 22.28 -28.58
N GLN A 365 -14.85 21.37 -28.15
CA GLN A 365 -13.47 21.70 -27.82
C GLN A 365 -12.67 22.11 -29.08
N GLU A 366 -12.86 21.41 -30.20
CA GLU A 366 -12.29 21.79 -31.50
C GLU A 366 -12.76 23.18 -31.94
N ARG A 367 -14.06 23.49 -31.80
CA ARG A 367 -14.59 24.80 -32.18
C ARG A 367 -14.03 25.93 -31.33
N ALA A 368 -13.94 25.76 -30.01
CA ALA A 368 -13.33 26.75 -29.11
C ALA A 368 -11.83 26.97 -29.44
N THR A 369 -11.11 25.87 -29.71
CA THR A 369 -9.70 25.93 -30.11
C THR A 369 -9.54 26.63 -31.46
N GLN A 370 -10.36 26.30 -32.45
CA GLN A 370 -10.36 26.93 -33.78
C GLN A 370 -10.67 28.42 -33.71
N TRP A 371 -11.60 28.83 -32.85
CA TRP A 371 -11.96 30.25 -32.68
C TRP A 371 -10.79 31.07 -32.10
N ASN A 372 -10.13 30.56 -31.04
CA ASN A 372 -8.95 31.23 -30.46
C ASN A 372 -7.77 31.31 -31.44
N ILE A 373 -7.54 30.24 -32.22
CA ILE A 373 -6.50 30.23 -33.25
C ILE A 373 -6.81 31.28 -34.34
N ALA A 374 -8.07 31.37 -34.77
CA ALA A 374 -8.50 32.34 -35.76
C ALA A 374 -8.36 33.79 -35.25
N LYS A 375 -8.77 34.07 -34.00
CA LYS A 375 -8.59 35.39 -33.37
C LYS A 375 -7.12 35.82 -33.38
N LEU A 376 -6.22 34.94 -32.90
CA LEU A 376 -4.79 35.22 -32.84
C LEU A 376 -4.15 35.38 -34.23
N TYR A 377 -4.59 34.59 -35.23
CA TYR A 377 -4.13 34.74 -36.61
C TYR A 377 -4.48 36.12 -37.17
N HIS A 378 -5.73 36.55 -37.01
CA HIS A 378 -6.20 37.83 -37.50
C HIS A 378 -5.54 39.02 -36.78
N LEU A 379 -5.35 38.92 -35.46
CA LEU A 379 -4.64 39.95 -34.69
C LEU A 379 -3.16 40.08 -35.10
N ARG A 380 -2.46 38.96 -35.36
CA ARG A 380 -1.09 38.99 -35.92
C ARG A 380 -1.05 39.59 -37.31
N SER A 381 -2.00 39.22 -38.17
CA SER A 381 -2.10 39.76 -39.53
C SER A 381 -2.32 41.28 -39.48
N LEU A 382 -3.13 41.76 -38.53
CA LEU A 382 -3.33 43.18 -38.31
C LEU A 382 -2.03 43.88 -37.93
N ILE A 383 -1.31 43.37 -36.92
CA ILE A 383 -0.05 43.98 -36.47
C ILE A 383 1.01 43.96 -37.58
N GLY A 384 1.08 42.89 -38.38
CA GLY A 384 2.10 42.74 -39.43
C GLY A 384 1.78 43.39 -40.78
N THR A 385 0.50 43.64 -41.10
CA THR A 385 0.06 44.15 -42.42
C THR A 385 -1.11 45.14 -42.34
N SER A 386 -1.09 46.07 -41.36
CA SER A 386 -2.16 47.03 -41.11
C SER A 386 -2.39 48.01 -42.26
N ASP A 387 -1.34 48.38 -42.98
CA ASP A 387 -1.34 49.45 -44.00
C ASP A 387 -2.33 49.21 -45.15
N SER A 388 -2.67 47.95 -45.42
CA SER A 388 -3.50 47.53 -46.56
C SER A 388 -4.96 47.20 -46.19
N MET A 389 -5.31 47.30 -44.91
CA MET A 389 -6.62 46.87 -44.42
C MET A 389 -7.63 48.01 -44.50
N ASP A 390 -8.78 47.70 -45.08
CA ASP A 390 -9.92 48.62 -45.17
C ASP A 390 -10.71 48.66 -43.86
N GLU A 391 -11.38 49.77 -43.58
CA GLU A 391 -12.12 50.01 -42.33
C GLU A 391 -13.30 49.04 -42.17
N ASP A 392 -14.02 48.75 -43.24
CA ASP A 392 -15.08 47.74 -43.24
C ASP A 392 -14.55 46.33 -42.94
N ALA A 393 -13.35 46.01 -43.43
CA ALA A 393 -12.71 44.74 -43.15
C ALA A 393 -12.24 44.66 -41.69
N PHE A 394 -11.73 45.77 -41.14
CA PHE A 394 -11.36 45.89 -39.74
C PHE A 394 -12.56 45.70 -38.80
N MET A 395 -13.67 46.41 -39.05
CA MET A 395 -14.87 46.34 -38.20
C MET A 395 -15.49 44.93 -38.22
N ARG A 396 -15.57 44.28 -39.39
CA ARG A 396 -16.03 42.88 -39.48
C ARG A 396 -15.13 41.93 -38.69
N MET A 397 -13.81 42.10 -38.79
CA MET A 397 -12.85 41.30 -38.03
C MET A 397 -13.00 41.52 -36.52
N LYS A 398 -13.22 42.77 -36.11
CA LYS A 398 -13.47 43.18 -34.72
C LYS A 398 -14.69 42.46 -34.13
N GLU A 399 -15.82 42.49 -34.84
CA GLU A 399 -17.07 41.86 -34.41
C GLU A 399 -17.02 40.33 -34.46
N GLN A 400 -16.50 39.74 -35.54
CA GLN A 400 -16.51 38.29 -35.75
C GLN A 400 -15.61 37.53 -34.76
N TYR A 401 -14.48 38.13 -34.36
CA TYR A 401 -13.49 37.49 -33.49
C TYR A 401 -13.35 38.15 -32.12
N GLY A 402 -14.14 39.20 -31.82
CA GLY A 402 -14.11 39.89 -30.54
C GLY A 402 -12.74 40.49 -30.23
N ILE A 403 -12.13 41.19 -31.19
CA ILE A 403 -10.87 41.91 -31.01
C ILE A 403 -11.19 43.27 -30.38
N ASP A 404 -10.69 43.54 -29.18
CA ASP A 404 -10.96 44.79 -28.46
C ASP A 404 -9.85 45.83 -28.70
N ILE A 405 -9.87 46.46 -29.87
CA ILE A 405 -9.02 47.63 -30.19
C ILE A 405 -9.94 48.85 -30.37
N ALA A 406 -9.77 49.88 -29.54
CA ALA A 406 -10.54 51.11 -29.62
C ALA A 406 -10.22 51.89 -30.90
N HIS A 407 -11.26 52.29 -31.64
CA HIS A 407 -11.13 53.13 -32.84
C HIS A 407 -12.42 53.95 -33.04
N PRO A 408 -12.35 55.26 -33.36
CA PRO A 408 -11.15 56.11 -33.37
C PRO A 408 -10.73 56.49 -31.94
N SER A 409 -9.52 56.10 -31.53
CA SER A 409 -8.94 56.42 -30.22
C SER A 409 -7.43 56.41 -30.33
N PRO A 410 -6.69 57.23 -29.55
CA PRO A 410 -5.25 57.08 -29.44
C PRO A 410 -4.88 55.64 -29.04
N LEU A 411 -3.87 55.12 -29.71
CA LEU A 411 -3.30 53.79 -29.55
C LEU A 411 -1.83 53.91 -29.17
N ARG A 412 -1.36 52.97 -28.37
CA ARG A 412 0.06 52.77 -28.08
C ARG A 412 0.40 51.29 -28.14
N LEU A 413 1.52 50.99 -28.76
CA LEU A 413 2.03 49.62 -28.88
C LEU A 413 3.11 49.40 -27.83
N ALA A 414 3.04 48.27 -27.14
CA ALA A 414 4.09 47.81 -26.24
C ALA A 414 4.61 46.46 -26.70
N LEU A 415 5.87 46.42 -27.10
CA LEU A 415 6.58 45.21 -27.46
C LEU A 415 7.27 44.65 -26.22
N VAL A 416 6.90 43.44 -25.85
CA VAL A 416 7.42 42.70 -24.70
C VAL A 416 8.35 41.60 -25.21
N GLN A 417 9.58 41.60 -24.69
CA GLN A 417 10.59 40.60 -24.98
C GLN A 417 11.04 39.95 -23.66
N LEU A 418 10.99 38.62 -23.59
CA LEU A 418 11.47 37.88 -22.43
C LEU A 418 12.99 38.04 -22.29
N ASP A 419 13.47 38.23 -21.06
CA ASP A 419 14.91 38.30 -20.78
C ASP A 419 15.48 36.89 -20.57
N ASP A 420 16.76 36.68 -20.88
CA ASP A 420 17.47 35.43 -20.58
C ASP A 420 16.96 34.15 -21.29
N LEU A 421 16.23 34.31 -22.41
CA LEU A 421 15.75 33.19 -23.24
C LEU A 421 16.88 32.25 -23.70
N GLN A 422 18.07 32.80 -23.98
CA GLN A 422 19.21 32.04 -24.50
C GLN A 422 20.15 31.49 -23.41
N SER A 423 20.11 32.00 -22.19
CA SER A 423 21.01 31.58 -21.10
C SER A 423 20.48 30.37 -20.30
N GLN A 424 19.19 30.07 -20.41
CA GLN A 424 18.54 28.89 -19.79
C GLN A 424 18.66 27.59 -20.62
N VAL A 425 19.48 27.58 -21.67
CA VAL A 425 19.67 26.48 -22.63
C VAL A 425 20.57 25.37 -22.07
N LEU A 426 20.19 24.80 -20.92
CA LEU A 426 20.62 23.44 -20.54
C LEU A 426 19.53 22.40 -20.81
N GLN A 427 18.26 22.80 -20.93
CA GLN A 427 17.20 22.03 -21.61
C GLN A 427 16.15 22.99 -22.19
N PRO A 428 16.16 23.25 -23.52
CA PRO A 428 15.08 23.99 -24.13
C PRO A 428 13.84 23.11 -24.07
N VAL A 429 12.88 23.49 -23.25
CA VAL A 429 11.51 22.98 -23.38
C VAL A 429 10.78 24.05 -24.16
N PRO A 430 10.56 23.90 -25.49
CA PRO A 430 9.85 24.88 -26.32
C PRO A 430 8.48 25.28 -25.75
N ARG A 431 7.87 24.38 -24.96
CA ARG A 431 6.61 24.61 -24.23
C ARG A 431 6.68 25.66 -23.12
N ALA A 432 7.86 25.98 -22.57
CA ALA A 432 7.97 26.92 -21.46
C ALA A 432 7.85 28.39 -21.92
N GLU A 433 8.46 28.73 -23.06
CA GLU A 433 8.37 30.07 -23.66
C GLU A 433 6.92 30.40 -24.07
N GLU A 434 6.24 29.48 -24.76
CA GLU A 434 4.83 29.63 -25.11
C GLU A 434 3.96 29.81 -23.86
N LEU A 435 4.27 29.11 -22.76
CA LEU A 435 3.57 29.22 -21.50
C LEU A 435 3.81 30.58 -20.83
N TYR A 436 5.04 31.09 -20.84
CA TYR A 436 5.37 32.41 -20.29
C TYR A 436 4.75 33.54 -21.11
N SER A 437 4.84 33.47 -22.44
CA SER A 437 4.19 34.43 -23.34
C SER A 437 2.66 34.41 -23.14
N PHE A 438 2.05 33.23 -22.98
CA PHE A 438 0.63 33.10 -22.67
C PHE A 438 0.26 33.70 -21.30
N ALA A 439 1.09 33.45 -20.27
CA ALA A 439 0.86 33.99 -18.93
C ALA A 439 0.99 35.52 -18.91
N ILE A 440 2.03 36.07 -19.52
CA ILE A 440 2.24 37.52 -19.63
C ILE A 440 1.11 38.16 -20.45
N ALA A 441 0.69 37.55 -21.56
CA ALA A 441 -0.43 38.03 -22.36
C ALA A 441 -1.72 38.10 -21.55
N ASN A 442 -2.09 37.05 -20.82
CA ASN A 442 -3.34 37.02 -20.05
C ASN A 442 -3.31 37.97 -18.85
N ILE A 443 -2.23 37.95 -18.06
CA ILE A 443 -2.10 38.81 -16.88
C ILE A 443 -1.99 40.27 -17.34
N GLY A 444 -1.24 40.53 -18.39
CA GLY A 444 -1.09 41.86 -18.98
C GLY A 444 -2.40 42.40 -19.53
N GLN A 445 -3.15 41.61 -20.30
CA GLN A 445 -4.47 42.02 -20.79
C GLN A 445 -5.42 42.34 -19.65
N GLU A 446 -5.43 41.53 -18.58
CA GLU A 446 -6.31 41.77 -17.44
C GLU A 446 -5.92 43.03 -16.65
N LEU A 447 -4.63 43.27 -16.41
CA LEU A 447 -4.16 44.47 -15.71
C LEU A 447 -4.38 45.74 -16.54
N LEU A 448 -4.12 45.69 -17.85
CA LEU A 448 -4.17 46.84 -18.75
C LEU A 448 -5.59 47.17 -19.23
N ARG A 449 -6.54 46.23 -19.13
CA ARG A 449 -7.97 46.49 -19.42
C ARG A 449 -8.57 47.61 -18.57
N HIS A 450 -8.01 47.89 -17.40
CA HIS A 450 -8.44 49.00 -16.55
C HIS A 450 -8.06 50.37 -17.12
N GLU A 451 -7.04 50.45 -17.98
CA GLU A 451 -6.58 51.69 -18.62
C GLU A 451 -7.19 51.89 -20.02
N GLY A 452 -7.91 50.91 -20.56
CA GLY A 452 -8.53 51.01 -21.88
C GLY A 452 -8.68 49.66 -22.58
N SER A 453 -8.96 49.70 -23.88
CA SER A 453 -8.98 48.51 -24.74
C SER A 453 -7.57 47.92 -24.82
N CYS A 454 -7.42 46.60 -24.64
CA CYS A 454 -6.12 45.94 -24.63
C CYS A 454 -6.20 44.55 -25.26
N GLU A 455 -5.42 44.35 -26.31
CA GLU A 455 -5.26 43.05 -26.98
C GLU A 455 -3.79 42.70 -27.06
N ALA A 456 -3.46 41.43 -26.82
CA ALA A 456 -2.08 40.95 -26.91
C ALA A 456 -1.95 39.80 -27.92
N ALA A 457 -0.90 39.85 -28.73
CA ALA A 457 -0.55 38.81 -29.69
C ALA A 457 0.91 38.41 -29.56
N ASP A 458 1.15 37.12 -29.34
CA ASP A 458 2.49 36.54 -29.49
C ASP A 458 2.83 36.47 -30.98
N MET A 459 3.89 37.12 -31.43
CA MET A 459 4.28 37.19 -32.85
C MET A 459 5.05 35.96 -33.35
N LYS A 460 5.24 34.91 -32.53
CA LYS A 460 6.03 33.70 -32.82
C LYS A 460 7.51 33.94 -33.14
N SER A 461 7.97 35.17 -33.04
CA SER A 461 9.36 35.61 -33.23
C SER A 461 10.08 35.86 -31.90
N GLY A 462 9.53 35.36 -30.77
CA GLY A 462 10.05 35.61 -29.42
C GLY A 462 9.60 36.95 -28.82
N HIS A 463 8.59 37.60 -29.43
CA HIS A 463 8.05 38.89 -29.01
C HIS A 463 6.55 38.81 -28.80
N LEU A 464 6.08 39.40 -27.70
CA LEU A 464 4.67 39.59 -27.39
C LEU A 464 4.32 41.05 -27.61
N VAL A 465 3.26 41.34 -28.35
CA VAL A 465 2.84 42.71 -28.66
C VAL A 465 1.52 42.99 -27.99
N PHE A 466 1.47 44.06 -27.21
CA PHE A 466 0.23 44.62 -26.67
C PHE A 466 -0.16 45.85 -27.50
N VAL A 467 -1.40 45.90 -27.92
CA VAL A 467 -2.03 47.07 -28.51
C VAL A 467 -3.00 47.62 -27.47
N VAL A 468 -2.70 48.80 -26.94
CA VAL A 468 -3.52 49.45 -25.92
C VAL A 468 -4.13 50.72 -26.50
N GLY A 469 -5.45 50.85 -26.40
CA GLY A 469 -6.19 52.03 -26.81
C GLY A 469 -6.92 52.67 -25.65
N GLY A 470 -6.75 53.97 -25.46
CA GLY A 470 -7.34 54.73 -24.37
C GLY A 470 -7.06 56.24 -24.51
N ASP A 471 -7.47 57.02 -23.51
CA ASP A 471 -7.23 58.46 -23.48
C ASP A 471 -5.74 58.77 -23.25
N SER A 472 -5.26 59.95 -23.67
CA SER A 472 -3.83 60.30 -23.59
C SER A 472 -3.21 60.13 -22.19
N GLY A 473 -3.97 60.44 -21.12
CA GLY A 473 -3.49 60.25 -19.74
C GLY A 473 -3.36 58.78 -19.32
N GLN A 474 -4.19 57.89 -19.86
CA GLN A 474 -4.09 56.43 -19.64
C GLN A 474 -2.91 55.84 -20.42
N LEU A 475 -2.63 56.36 -21.61
CA LEU A 475 -1.47 55.93 -22.40
C LEU A 475 -0.13 56.44 -21.83
N GLU A 476 -0.15 57.54 -21.06
CA GLU A 476 1.02 58.05 -20.32
C GLU A 476 1.35 57.19 -19.09
N SER A 477 0.36 56.61 -18.40
CA SER A 477 0.57 55.75 -17.22
C SER A 477 1.02 54.31 -17.54
N LEU A 478 1.11 53.96 -18.83
CA LEU A 478 1.44 52.60 -19.27
C LEU A 478 2.79 52.09 -18.75
N ASP A 479 3.78 52.97 -18.55
CA ASP A 479 5.07 52.53 -18.01
C ASP A 479 4.96 52.00 -16.57
N GLU A 480 4.13 52.62 -15.74
CA GLU A 480 3.86 52.17 -14.36
C GLU A 480 3.12 50.82 -14.36
N ARG A 481 2.16 50.64 -15.28
CA ARG A 481 1.41 49.39 -15.43
C ARG A 481 2.27 48.23 -15.92
N PHE A 482 3.16 48.48 -16.88
CA PHE A 482 4.10 47.44 -17.31
C PHE A 482 5.10 47.09 -16.21
N ARG A 483 5.49 48.04 -15.35
CA ARG A 483 6.29 47.72 -14.13
C ARG A 483 5.51 46.88 -13.13
N GLU A 484 4.23 47.15 -12.93
CA GLU A 484 3.34 46.32 -12.10
C GLU A 484 3.21 44.89 -12.66
N LEU A 485 3.07 44.76 -13.98
CA LEU A 485 3.08 43.46 -14.66
C LEU A 485 4.43 42.75 -14.47
N GLN A 486 5.56 43.44 -14.64
CA GLN A 486 6.89 42.88 -14.39
C GLN A 486 7.01 42.35 -12.95
N GLN A 487 6.61 43.12 -11.94
CA GLN A 487 6.64 42.68 -10.54
C GLN A 487 5.78 41.43 -10.30
N THR A 488 4.60 41.38 -10.92
CA THR A 488 3.68 40.23 -10.85
C THR A 488 4.32 38.98 -11.46
N ILE A 489 4.91 39.11 -12.65
CA ILE A 489 5.56 38.01 -13.36
C ILE A 489 6.82 37.53 -12.62
N ILE A 490 7.63 38.45 -12.08
CA ILE A 490 8.78 38.10 -11.24
C ILE A 490 8.33 37.32 -10.00
N ARG A 491 7.24 37.74 -9.34
CA ARG A 491 6.74 37.10 -8.12
C ARG A 491 6.27 35.67 -8.35
N PHE A 492 5.53 35.42 -9.44
CA PHE A 492 4.89 34.13 -9.69
C PHE A 492 5.70 33.19 -10.59
N TYR A 493 6.41 33.74 -11.58
CA TYR A 493 7.12 32.97 -12.61
C TYR A 493 8.65 33.08 -12.50
N ARG A 494 9.18 33.98 -11.67
CA ARG A 494 10.64 34.18 -11.45
C ARG A 494 11.42 34.51 -12.73
N ILE A 495 10.73 35.07 -13.73
CA ILE A 495 11.33 35.59 -14.97
C ILE A 495 11.15 37.10 -15.04
N THR A 496 12.00 37.75 -15.82
CA THR A 496 11.87 39.17 -16.18
C THR A 496 11.62 39.31 -17.68
N PHE A 497 11.09 40.46 -18.08
CA PHE A 497 10.94 40.81 -19.48
C PHE A 497 11.16 42.30 -19.65
N THR A 498 11.67 42.68 -20.81
CA THR A 498 11.88 44.07 -21.22
C THR A 498 10.69 44.53 -22.06
N VAL A 499 10.24 45.77 -21.85
CA VAL A 499 9.14 46.39 -22.58
C VAL A 499 9.65 47.55 -23.41
N THR A 500 9.23 47.65 -24.66
CA THR A 500 9.51 48.78 -25.54
C THR A 500 8.21 49.42 -25.97
N LEU A 501 8.01 50.68 -25.59
CA LEU A 501 6.81 51.44 -25.92
C LEU A 501 7.01 52.19 -27.24
N SER A 502 5.99 52.20 -28.08
CA SER A 502 5.94 53.08 -29.25
C SER A 502 5.57 54.52 -28.84
N ASP A 503 5.74 55.47 -29.76
CA ASP A 503 4.99 56.72 -29.71
C ASP A 503 3.49 56.43 -29.86
N THR A 504 2.65 57.36 -29.39
CA THR A 504 1.18 57.29 -29.54
C THR A 504 0.78 57.58 -30.99
N PHE A 505 -0.22 56.87 -31.51
CA PHE A 505 -0.76 57.02 -32.87
C PHE A 505 -2.29 56.87 -32.87
N GLU A 506 -3.00 57.42 -33.86
CA GLU A 506 -4.48 57.47 -33.84
C GLU A 506 -5.15 56.46 -34.80
N ASP A 507 -4.44 56.04 -35.86
CA ASP A 507 -4.97 55.13 -36.88
C ASP A 507 -4.40 53.70 -36.69
N TYR A 508 -5.28 52.70 -36.67
CA TYR A 508 -4.87 51.29 -36.62
C TYR A 508 -4.00 50.90 -37.80
N ARG A 509 -4.10 51.61 -38.94
CA ARG A 509 -3.25 51.40 -40.12
C ARG A 509 -1.77 51.66 -39.83
N GLU A 510 -1.43 52.43 -38.79
CA GLU A 510 -0.04 52.66 -38.40
C GLU A 510 0.55 51.56 -37.50
N LEU A 511 -0.22 50.53 -37.15
CA LEU A 511 0.23 49.44 -36.25
C LEU A 511 1.51 48.76 -36.76
N THR A 512 1.59 48.44 -38.05
CA THR A 512 2.76 47.79 -38.65
C THR A 512 4.00 48.69 -38.60
N LYS A 513 3.84 49.98 -38.89
CA LYS A 513 4.92 50.97 -38.76
C LYS A 513 5.43 51.06 -37.32
N HIS A 514 4.54 51.21 -36.34
CA HIS A 514 4.92 51.31 -34.92
C HIS A 514 5.45 49.98 -34.34
N TYR A 515 4.98 48.84 -34.84
CA TYR A 515 5.52 47.52 -34.49
C TYR A 515 6.97 47.37 -34.95
N ASN A 516 7.27 47.66 -36.22
CA ASN A 516 8.63 47.59 -36.76
C ASN A 516 9.58 48.56 -36.05
N LEU A 517 9.09 49.77 -35.72
CA LEU A 517 9.85 50.75 -34.95
C LEU A 517 10.14 50.26 -33.53
N ALA A 518 9.13 49.72 -32.83
CA ALA A 518 9.31 49.15 -31.50
C ALA A 518 10.26 47.94 -31.50
N LEU A 519 10.25 47.11 -32.56
CA LEU A 519 11.18 46.00 -32.73
C LEU A 519 12.63 46.47 -32.94
N ARG A 520 12.84 47.57 -33.67
CA ARG A 520 14.18 48.17 -33.77
C ARG A 520 14.61 48.77 -32.43
N HIS A 521 13.70 49.45 -31.74
CA HIS A 521 13.95 50.09 -30.45
C HIS A 521 14.17 49.09 -29.32
N SER A 522 13.64 47.88 -29.39
CA SER A 522 13.86 46.85 -28.36
C SER A 522 15.32 46.42 -28.28
N ASN A 523 16.09 46.60 -29.36
CA ASN A 523 17.53 46.36 -29.35
C ASN A 523 18.31 47.30 -28.40
N TYR A 524 17.73 48.44 -28.00
CA TYR A 524 18.31 49.32 -26.98
C TYR A 524 18.30 48.73 -25.56
N ARG A 525 17.67 47.56 -25.37
CA ARG A 525 17.92 46.68 -24.21
C ARG A 525 19.41 46.44 -23.97
N MET A 526 20.20 46.47 -25.06
CA MET A 526 21.66 46.43 -25.00
C MET A 526 22.26 47.48 -24.05
N ILE A 527 21.68 48.69 -23.95
CA ILE A 527 22.16 49.76 -23.06
C ILE A 527 21.37 49.82 -21.75
N PHE A 528 20.05 49.70 -21.81
CA PHE A 528 19.18 49.88 -20.62
C PHE A 528 19.10 48.64 -19.73
N GLY A 529 19.58 47.50 -20.20
CA GLY A 529 19.57 46.25 -19.46
C GLY A 529 18.23 45.52 -19.49
N LYS A 530 18.23 44.35 -18.87
CA LYS A 530 17.07 43.46 -18.72
C LYS A 530 16.05 44.06 -17.74
N GLY A 531 14.77 43.76 -17.96
CA GLY A 531 13.67 44.30 -17.15
C GLY A 531 13.39 45.79 -17.38
N ALA A 532 14.00 46.42 -18.38
CA ALA A 532 13.78 47.84 -18.65
C ALA A 532 12.41 48.10 -19.29
N VAL A 533 11.88 49.30 -19.06
CA VAL A 533 10.77 49.86 -19.85
C VAL A 533 11.34 50.98 -20.71
N ILE A 534 11.61 50.66 -21.98
CA ILE A 534 12.26 51.53 -22.96
C ILE A 534 11.19 52.42 -23.58
N ARG A 535 11.34 53.73 -23.40
CA ARG A 535 10.45 54.75 -23.95
C ARG A 535 11.10 55.44 -25.16
N PRO A 536 10.33 55.90 -26.16
CA PRO A 536 10.87 56.62 -27.31
C PRO A 536 11.75 57.81 -26.92
N GLU A 537 11.40 58.52 -25.84
CA GLU A 537 12.16 59.66 -25.31
C GLU A 537 13.61 59.30 -24.95
N MET A 538 13.83 58.08 -24.45
CA MET A 538 15.12 57.63 -23.91
C MET A 538 16.15 57.37 -25.01
N ILE A 539 15.69 57.02 -26.20
CA ILE A 539 16.51 56.61 -27.35
C ILE A 539 16.63 57.68 -28.43
N ARG A 540 15.79 58.74 -28.37
CA ARG A 540 15.80 59.84 -29.35
C ARG A 540 17.17 60.47 -29.55
N ARG A 541 18.00 60.54 -28.50
CA ARG A 541 19.38 61.05 -28.60
C ARG A 541 20.28 60.11 -29.38
N ASN A 542 20.17 58.80 -29.16
CA ASN A 542 20.95 57.77 -29.85
C ASN A 542 20.59 57.65 -31.34
N GLU A 543 19.30 57.61 -31.67
CA GLU A 543 18.83 57.49 -33.07
C GLU A 543 19.21 58.71 -33.92
N ARG A 544 19.35 59.90 -33.32
CA ARG A 544 19.83 61.12 -34.02
C ARG A 544 21.34 61.15 -34.22
N ASN A 545 22.08 60.22 -33.62
CA ASN A 545 23.52 60.25 -33.54
C ASN A 545 24.15 59.22 -34.49
N GLU A 546 24.01 59.45 -35.79
CA GLU A 546 24.38 58.49 -36.84
C GLU A 546 25.90 58.39 -37.12
N SER A 547 26.72 59.31 -36.59
CA SER A 547 28.08 59.58 -37.09
C SER A 547 29.22 59.47 -36.08
N LEU A 548 29.00 58.85 -34.91
CA LEU A 548 30.10 58.68 -33.96
C LEU A 548 31.07 57.57 -34.43
N THR A 549 32.34 57.95 -34.57
CA THR A 549 33.45 57.03 -34.82
C THR A 549 34.19 56.76 -33.53
N ILE A 550 34.67 55.54 -33.32
CA ILE A 550 35.55 55.23 -32.19
C ILE A 550 36.81 56.11 -32.24
N PRO A 551 37.15 56.84 -31.17
CA PRO A 551 38.37 57.61 -31.11
C PRO A 551 39.59 56.70 -31.29
N LYS A 552 40.45 57.01 -32.28
CA LYS A 552 41.69 56.25 -32.56
C LYS A 552 42.59 56.06 -31.33
N GLU A 553 42.52 56.99 -30.39
CA GLU A 553 43.27 56.91 -29.13
C GLU A 553 42.81 55.74 -28.24
N LEU A 554 41.52 55.41 -28.22
CA LEU A 554 41.02 54.25 -27.46
C LEU A 554 41.52 52.93 -28.06
N GLU A 555 41.52 52.83 -29.39
CA GLU A 555 42.07 51.67 -30.11
C GLU A 555 43.58 51.55 -29.89
N ARG A 556 44.32 52.66 -29.96
CA ARG A 556 45.75 52.70 -29.68
C ARG A 556 46.05 52.20 -28.26
N ARG A 557 45.37 52.71 -27.25
CA ARG A 557 45.52 52.28 -25.85
C ARG A 557 45.23 50.79 -25.64
N LEU A 558 44.17 50.27 -26.29
CA LEU A 558 43.85 48.84 -26.24
C LEU A 558 44.97 47.98 -26.85
N THR A 559 45.44 48.34 -28.04
CA THR A 559 46.47 47.57 -28.75
C THR A 559 47.84 47.64 -28.07
N GLU A 560 48.24 48.81 -27.56
CA GLU A 560 49.48 49.00 -26.81
C GLU A 560 49.45 48.29 -25.45
N GLY A 561 48.33 48.35 -24.72
CA GLY A 561 48.15 47.66 -23.44
C GLY A 561 48.29 46.14 -23.57
N LEU A 562 47.66 45.54 -24.60
CA LEU A 562 47.76 44.11 -24.90
C LEU A 562 49.19 43.68 -25.24
N LYS A 563 49.85 44.40 -26.16
CA LYS A 563 51.25 44.11 -26.55
C LYS A 563 52.19 44.28 -25.36
N GLY A 564 52.03 45.36 -24.62
CA GLY A 564 52.84 45.75 -23.47
C GLY A 564 52.73 44.82 -22.26
N GLY A 565 51.65 44.04 -22.14
CA GLY A 565 51.46 43.19 -20.96
C GLY A 565 50.84 43.94 -19.78
N ASN A 566 50.09 45.03 -20.03
CA ASN A 566 49.51 45.89 -19.01
C ASN A 566 47.99 45.63 -18.90
N PRO A 567 47.55 44.76 -17.97
CA PRO A 567 46.14 44.42 -17.83
C PRO A 567 45.29 45.62 -17.42
N GLU A 568 45.76 46.47 -16.49
CA GLU A 568 44.99 47.60 -15.99
C GLU A 568 44.66 48.63 -17.09
N GLU A 569 45.64 48.94 -17.94
CA GLU A 569 45.44 49.88 -19.06
C GLU A 569 44.51 49.32 -20.14
N THR A 570 44.60 48.02 -20.40
CA THR A 570 43.76 47.30 -21.36
C THR A 570 42.31 47.25 -20.89
N GLU A 571 42.07 46.88 -19.63
CA GLU A 571 40.73 46.85 -19.03
C GLU A 571 40.10 48.26 -19.02
N GLN A 572 40.87 49.31 -18.70
CA GLN A 572 40.38 50.68 -18.73
C GLN A 572 40.03 51.16 -20.15
N ALA A 573 40.78 50.74 -21.17
CA ALA A 573 40.46 51.06 -22.56
C ALA A 573 39.13 50.42 -23.01
N ILE A 574 38.84 49.18 -22.60
CA ILE A 574 37.57 48.50 -22.87
C ILE A 574 36.40 49.23 -22.19
N ARG A 575 36.56 49.66 -20.93
CA ARG A 575 35.54 50.44 -20.21
C ARG A 575 35.21 51.76 -20.88
N SER A 576 36.23 52.54 -21.22
CA SER A 576 36.05 53.81 -21.94
C SER A 576 35.46 53.62 -23.34
N TRP A 577 35.76 52.50 -24.00
CA TRP A 577 35.12 52.13 -25.26
C TRP A 577 33.62 51.85 -25.08
N ARG A 578 33.25 51.10 -24.04
CA ARG A 578 31.84 50.81 -23.71
C ARG A 578 31.04 52.08 -23.41
N GLU A 579 31.60 53.03 -22.67
CA GLU A 579 30.96 54.32 -22.39
C GLU A 579 30.69 55.11 -23.68
N HIS A 580 31.61 55.04 -24.64
CA HIS A 580 31.51 55.79 -25.89
C HIS A 580 30.43 55.23 -26.82
N ILE A 581 30.38 53.91 -26.99
CA ILE A 581 29.37 53.28 -27.88
C ILE A 581 27.95 53.35 -27.31
N ALA A 582 27.78 53.51 -25.99
CA ALA A 582 26.46 53.64 -25.38
C ALA A 582 25.69 54.89 -25.88
N GLU A 583 26.37 55.85 -26.51
CA GLU A 583 25.75 57.03 -27.14
C GLU A 583 25.36 56.83 -28.61
N PHE A 584 25.71 55.69 -29.21
CA PHE A 584 25.52 55.42 -30.64
C PHE A 584 24.10 54.89 -30.91
N SER A 585 23.70 54.89 -32.20
CA SER A 585 22.55 54.10 -32.64
C SER A 585 22.81 52.60 -32.46
N PHE A 586 21.77 51.76 -32.46
CA PHE A 586 21.95 50.31 -32.36
C PHE A 586 22.86 49.75 -33.46
N ASP A 587 22.63 50.16 -34.71
CA ASP A 587 23.45 49.74 -35.85
C ASP A 587 24.92 50.21 -35.70
N GLY A 588 25.11 51.40 -35.11
CA GLY A 588 26.41 51.94 -34.75
C GLY A 588 27.11 51.15 -33.64
N MET A 589 26.39 50.77 -32.58
CA MET A 589 26.91 49.91 -31.50
C MET A 589 27.36 48.56 -32.03
N PHE A 590 26.53 47.91 -32.85
CA PHE A 590 26.87 46.61 -33.44
C PHE A 590 28.10 46.69 -34.34
N SER A 591 28.17 47.73 -35.18
CA SER A 591 29.33 47.98 -36.06
C SER A 591 30.61 48.23 -35.26
N ALA A 592 30.53 49.01 -34.17
CA ALA A 592 31.66 49.24 -33.28
C ALA A 592 32.14 47.94 -32.61
N LEU A 593 31.20 47.08 -32.16
CA LEU A 593 31.51 45.78 -31.54
C LEU A 593 32.26 44.85 -32.50
N LEU A 594 31.82 44.79 -33.75
CA LEU A 594 32.54 44.08 -34.81
C LEU A 594 33.94 44.66 -35.04
N HIS A 595 34.07 45.99 -35.03
CA HIS A 595 35.37 46.64 -35.16
C HIS A 595 36.33 46.27 -34.01
N LEU A 596 35.83 46.29 -32.77
CA LEU A 596 36.61 45.95 -31.59
C LEU A 596 37.11 44.50 -31.63
N THR A 597 36.22 43.54 -31.94
CA THR A 597 36.58 42.12 -32.03
C THR A 597 37.61 41.85 -33.13
N MET A 598 37.51 42.54 -34.28
CA MET A 598 38.51 42.50 -35.35
C MET A 598 39.85 43.09 -34.88
N THR A 599 39.84 44.23 -34.19
CA THR A 599 41.06 44.86 -33.64
C THR A 599 41.76 43.95 -32.62
N LEU A 600 41.01 43.31 -31.72
CA LEU A 600 41.54 42.32 -30.78
C LEU A 600 42.15 41.12 -31.52
N SER A 601 41.43 40.58 -32.49
CA SER A 601 41.88 39.44 -33.31
C SER A 601 43.19 39.73 -34.04
N HIS A 602 43.28 40.90 -34.69
CA HIS A 602 44.48 41.34 -35.40
C HIS A 602 45.67 41.49 -34.45
N THR A 603 45.45 42.15 -33.31
CA THR A 603 46.49 42.39 -32.30
C THR A 603 47.04 41.08 -31.72
N LEU A 604 46.17 40.12 -31.41
CA LEU A 604 46.59 38.79 -30.94
C LEU A 604 47.36 38.02 -32.01
N GLY A 605 46.96 38.11 -33.29
CA GLY A 605 47.71 37.54 -34.40
C GLY A 605 49.13 38.10 -34.52
N GLU A 606 49.29 39.42 -34.42
CA GLU A 606 50.61 40.07 -34.41
C GLU A 606 51.47 39.64 -33.20
N MET A 607 50.87 39.45 -32.03
CA MET A 607 51.55 38.97 -30.83
C MET A 607 52.03 37.52 -30.96
N ASN A 608 51.24 36.66 -31.60
CA ASN A 608 51.55 35.24 -31.81
C ASN A 608 52.65 35.02 -32.84
N ASN A 609 52.68 35.79 -33.93
CA ASN A 609 53.74 35.68 -34.94
C ASN A 609 55.14 35.99 -34.39
N ASN A 610 55.23 36.71 -33.27
CA ASN A 610 56.48 37.16 -32.67
C ASN A 610 56.91 36.36 -31.42
N ASN A 611 56.24 35.25 -31.06
CA ASN A 611 56.52 34.48 -29.85
C ASN A 611 56.58 32.96 -30.09
N LEU A 612 57.51 32.28 -29.39
CA LEU A 612 57.69 30.81 -29.45
C LEU A 612 56.54 30.03 -28.79
N ASN A 613 55.80 30.65 -27.88
CA ASN A 613 54.59 30.11 -27.27
C ASN A 613 53.40 31.00 -27.68
N PRO A 614 52.65 30.63 -28.73
CA PRO A 614 51.50 31.40 -29.17
C PRO A 614 50.40 31.34 -28.11
N VAL A 615 49.77 32.48 -27.84
CA VAL A 615 48.55 32.55 -27.04
C VAL A 615 47.42 31.94 -27.87
N SER A 616 46.94 30.77 -27.45
CA SER A 616 45.89 30.04 -28.16
C SER A 616 44.52 30.55 -27.71
N VAL A 617 44.05 31.62 -28.34
CA VAL A 617 42.70 32.15 -28.11
C VAL A 617 41.79 31.78 -29.27
N ASN A 618 40.66 31.13 -28.97
CA ASN A 618 39.67 30.80 -29.98
C ASN A 618 38.76 32.02 -30.26
N LEU A 619 39.12 32.80 -31.28
CA LEU A 619 38.40 34.01 -31.69
C LEU A 619 36.95 33.71 -32.12
N GLN A 620 36.68 32.54 -32.72
CA GLN A 620 35.32 32.15 -33.09
C GLN A 620 34.45 31.89 -31.85
N ALA A 621 35.02 31.26 -30.82
CA ALA A 621 34.34 31.04 -29.56
C ALA A 621 34.04 32.36 -28.83
N ILE A 622 34.93 33.35 -28.93
CA ILE A 622 34.71 34.69 -28.35
C ILE A 622 33.60 35.42 -29.07
N ASN A 623 33.63 35.46 -30.41
CA ASN A 623 32.56 36.09 -31.19
C ASN A 623 31.22 35.46 -30.87
N ARG A 624 31.17 34.13 -30.70
CA ARG A 624 29.96 33.43 -30.24
C ARG A 624 29.54 33.87 -28.83
N ARG A 625 30.46 33.89 -27.85
CA ARG A 625 30.19 34.32 -26.46
C ARG A 625 29.62 35.74 -26.42
N ILE A 626 30.10 36.63 -27.31
CA ILE A 626 29.64 38.02 -27.44
C ILE A 626 28.23 38.08 -28.07
N LEU A 627 28.00 37.35 -29.16
CA LEU A 627 26.70 37.30 -29.84
C LEU A 627 25.58 36.69 -28.98
N GLU A 628 25.93 35.86 -28.01
CA GLU A 628 25.00 35.28 -27.03
C GLU A 628 24.62 36.26 -25.90
N LYS A 629 25.21 37.46 -25.83
CA LYS A 629 24.91 38.45 -24.79
C LYS A 629 23.88 39.46 -25.24
N GLU A 630 23.04 39.88 -24.29
CA GLU A 630 21.91 40.77 -24.54
C GLU A 630 22.18 42.20 -24.07
N THR A 631 23.22 42.42 -23.26
CA THR A 631 23.58 43.74 -22.71
C THR A 631 25.06 44.11 -22.90
N LEU A 632 25.37 45.41 -22.97
CA LEU A 632 26.75 45.90 -23.02
C LEU A 632 27.55 45.52 -21.78
N ASP A 633 26.92 45.44 -20.61
CA ASP A 633 27.56 45.00 -19.37
C ASP A 633 28.05 43.54 -19.50
N GLU A 634 27.22 42.65 -20.04
CA GLU A 634 27.59 41.25 -20.27
C GLU A 634 28.71 41.12 -21.31
N ILE A 635 28.63 41.90 -22.39
CA ILE A 635 29.66 41.96 -23.43
C ILE A 635 30.98 42.45 -22.86
N GLU A 636 30.95 43.50 -22.03
CA GLU A 636 32.13 44.03 -21.33
C GLU A 636 32.78 42.94 -20.47
N CYS A 637 31.99 42.22 -19.66
CA CYS A 637 32.52 41.10 -18.87
C CYS A 637 33.20 40.04 -19.74
N VAL A 638 32.58 39.64 -20.86
CA VAL A 638 33.18 38.67 -21.79
C VAL A 638 34.51 39.18 -22.35
N LEU A 639 34.56 40.45 -22.75
CA LEU A 639 35.79 41.07 -23.27
C LEU A 639 36.90 41.13 -22.21
N LEU A 640 36.57 41.51 -20.98
CA LEU A 640 37.53 41.53 -19.86
C LEU A 640 38.05 40.13 -19.52
N ASP A 641 37.19 39.11 -19.53
CA ASP A 641 37.59 37.72 -19.30
C ASP A 641 38.56 37.23 -20.39
N VAL A 642 38.30 37.55 -21.66
CA VAL A 642 39.21 37.24 -22.77
C VAL A 642 40.58 37.88 -22.57
N VAL A 643 40.60 39.14 -22.15
CA VAL A 643 41.85 39.85 -21.86
C VAL A 643 42.61 39.18 -20.73
N ARG A 644 41.93 38.74 -19.67
CA ARG A 644 42.56 37.99 -18.57
C ARG A 644 43.11 36.65 -19.02
N GLU A 645 42.35 35.87 -19.78
CA GLU A 645 42.79 34.59 -20.36
C GLU A 645 44.09 34.76 -21.17
N VAL A 646 44.16 35.83 -21.98
CA VAL A 646 45.37 36.19 -22.77
C VAL A 646 46.57 36.43 -21.86
N PHE A 647 46.41 37.22 -20.79
CA PHE A 647 47.52 37.55 -19.89
C PHE A 647 47.96 36.35 -19.03
N GLU A 648 47.04 35.50 -18.60
CA GLU A 648 47.35 34.28 -17.85
C GLU A 648 48.13 33.26 -18.69
N GLN A 649 47.69 32.98 -19.92
CA GLN A 649 48.43 32.10 -20.84
C GLN A 649 49.83 32.62 -21.15
N ARG A 650 49.98 33.95 -21.27
CA ARG A 650 51.29 34.59 -21.46
C ARG A 650 52.20 34.39 -20.25
N ARG A 651 51.67 34.41 -19.04
CA ARG A 651 52.43 34.21 -17.80
C ARG A 651 52.85 32.75 -17.63
N SER A 652 51.92 31.80 -17.75
CA SER A 652 52.19 30.36 -17.60
C SER A 652 53.19 29.87 -18.65
N GLY A 653 53.00 30.26 -19.92
CA GLY A 653 53.93 29.91 -20.99
C GLY A 653 55.36 30.43 -20.77
N ARG A 654 55.54 31.51 -20.00
CA ARG A 654 56.86 32.02 -19.62
C ARG A 654 57.48 31.23 -18.47
N GLU A 655 56.68 30.80 -17.49
CA GLU A 655 57.12 29.97 -16.36
C GLU A 655 57.53 28.56 -16.82
N ASP A 656 56.74 27.92 -17.69
CA ASP A 656 57.04 26.59 -18.25
C ASP A 656 58.34 26.59 -19.07
N LYS A 657 58.56 27.63 -19.87
CA LYS A 657 59.80 27.80 -20.63
C LYS A 657 61.03 27.92 -19.72
N ASN A 658 60.91 28.68 -18.64
CA ASN A 658 61.99 28.85 -17.68
C ASN A 658 62.32 27.54 -16.94
N ARG A 659 61.29 26.75 -16.59
CA ARG A 659 61.46 25.44 -15.97
C ARG A 659 62.10 24.42 -16.91
N LEU A 660 61.62 24.32 -18.15
CA LEU A 660 62.21 23.43 -19.17
C LEU A 660 63.70 23.78 -19.41
N LEU A 661 64.03 25.08 -19.41
CA LEU A 661 65.42 25.52 -19.50
C LEU A 661 66.25 25.05 -18.30
N ALA A 662 65.73 25.15 -17.08
CA ALA A 662 66.41 24.67 -15.89
C ALA A 662 66.63 23.14 -15.90
N ASP A 663 65.62 22.37 -16.30
CA ASP A 663 65.71 20.91 -16.44
C ASP A 663 66.72 20.50 -17.52
N THR A 664 66.72 21.19 -18.66
CA THR A 664 67.72 20.99 -19.73
C THR A 664 69.13 21.23 -19.19
N VAL A 665 69.33 22.28 -18.38
CA VAL A 665 70.62 22.56 -17.76
C VAL A 665 71.04 21.44 -16.79
N LYS A 666 70.13 20.89 -15.97
CA LYS A 666 70.43 19.74 -15.10
C LYS A 666 70.85 18.51 -15.89
N GLU A 667 70.15 18.18 -16.97
CA GLU A 667 70.49 17.04 -17.82
C GLU A 667 71.88 17.21 -18.46
N MET A 668 72.19 18.43 -18.91
CA MET A 668 73.51 18.76 -19.44
C MET A 668 74.60 18.59 -18.37
N ILE A 669 74.33 18.95 -17.11
CA ILE A 669 75.23 18.72 -15.99
C ILE A 669 75.41 17.22 -15.72
N ASP A 670 74.34 16.44 -15.63
CA ASP A 670 74.39 15.00 -15.37
C ASP A 670 75.13 14.21 -16.45
N LYS A 671 75.08 14.66 -17.71
CA LYS A 671 75.81 14.03 -18.82
C LYS A 671 77.29 14.40 -18.85
N HIS A 672 77.65 15.61 -18.44
CA HIS A 672 79.00 16.15 -18.63
C HIS A 672 79.75 16.39 -17.31
N TYR A 673 79.22 15.99 -16.15
CA TYR A 673 79.83 16.33 -14.84
C TYR A 673 81.30 15.89 -14.71
N ALA A 674 81.71 14.81 -15.40
CA ALA A 674 83.06 14.28 -15.33
C ALA A 674 84.11 15.18 -16.03
N ASP A 675 83.68 16.07 -16.93
CA ASP A 675 84.56 17.03 -17.60
C ASP A 675 84.99 18.12 -16.60
N PRO A 676 86.29 18.25 -16.25
CA PRO A 676 86.77 19.24 -15.29
C PRO A 676 86.46 20.70 -15.67
N ASP A 677 86.33 20.99 -16.97
CA ASP A 677 86.11 22.35 -17.50
C ASP A 677 84.63 22.77 -17.55
N LEU A 678 83.70 21.88 -17.15
CA LEU A 678 82.27 22.18 -17.15
C LEU A 678 81.95 23.37 -16.21
N ASN A 679 81.34 24.42 -16.78
CA ASN A 679 80.92 25.63 -16.08
C ASN A 679 79.68 26.29 -16.75
N VAL A 680 79.11 27.32 -16.11
CA VAL A 680 77.94 28.08 -16.62
C VAL A 680 78.11 28.56 -18.05
N GLN A 681 79.27 29.12 -18.39
CA GLN A 681 79.51 29.67 -19.72
C GLN A 681 79.49 28.56 -20.77
N LYS A 682 80.16 27.43 -20.49
CA LYS A 682 80.18 26.27 -21.38
C LYS A 682 78.76 25.73 -21.63
N ILE A 683 77.91 25.67 -20.60
CA ILE A 683 76.51 25.25 -20.76
C ILE A 683 75.71 26.28 -21.56
N ALA A 684 75.91 27.57 -21.31
CA ALA A 684 75.24 28.64 -22.04
C ALA A 684 75.63 28.67 -23.53
N ASP A 685 76.90 28.44 -23.85
CA ASP A 685 77.40 28.35 -25.22
C ASP A 685 76.81 27.15 -25.97
N MET A 686 76.71 25.98 -25.30
CA MET A 686 76.04 24.79 -25.86
C MET A 686 74.55 25.05 -26.17
N LEU A 687 73.89 25.89 -25.37
CA LEU A 687 72.49 26.28 -25.58
C LEU A 687 72.34 27.57 -26.41
N LYS A 688 73.44 28.14 -26.92
CA LYS A 688 73.49 29.39 -27.70
C LYS A 688 72.75 30.56 -27.03
N MET A 689 72.95 30.74 -25.72
CA MET A 689 72.32 31.83 -24.96
C MET A 689 73.30 32.55 -24.04
N SER A 690 72.88 33.70 -23.50
CA SER A 690 73.70 34.44 -22.52
C SER A 690 73.82 33.67 -21.20
N SER A 691 75.04 33.56 -20.69
CA SER A 691 75.35 32.96 -19.39
C SER A 691 74.71 33.71 -18.22
N VAL A 692 74.50 35.02 -18.34
CA VAL A 692 73.81 35.84 -17.34
C VAL A 692 72.34 35.44 -17.26
N TYR A 693 71.66 35.33 -18.41
CA TYR A 693 70.26 34.93 -18.48
C TYR A 693 70.07 33.49 -17.98
N LEU A 694 70.90 32.55 -18.45
CA LEU A 694 70.86 31.16 -18.01
C LEU A 694 71.06 31.05 -16.50
N GLY A 695 72.06 31.76 -15.94
CA GLY A 695 72.32 31.77 -14.51
C GLY A 695 71.18 32.35 -13.67
N GLN A 696 70.56 33.43 -14.13
CA GLN A 696 69.40 34.04 -13.46
C GLN A 696 68.18 33.13 -13.50
N VAL A 697 67.84 32.57 -14.66
CA VAL A 697 66.70 31.65 -14.81
C VAL A 697 66.92 30.40 -13.97
N PHE A 698 68.09 29.76 -14.07
CA PHE A 698 68.39 28.55 -13.31
C PHE A 698 68.32 28.81 -11.80
N LYS A 699 68.93 29.90 -11.31
CA LYS A 699 68.88 30.26 -9.88
C LYS A 699 67.45 30.58 -9.41
N ALA A 700 66.65 31.24 -10.24
CA ALA A 700 65.25 31.55 -9.92
C ALA A 700 64.37 30.29 -9.85
N GLN A 701 64.63 29.30 -10.70
CA GLN A 701 63.87 28.04 -10.73
C GLN A 701 64.35 27.04 -9.67
N GLU A 702 65.65 26.89 -9.47
CA GLU A 702 66.25 25.83 -8.66
C GLU A 702 66.73 26.29 -7.27
N GLY A 703 66.73 27.59 -7.00
CA GLY A 703 67.23 28.17 -5.75
C GLY A 703 68.76 28.10 -5.56
N THR A 704 69.46 27.29 -6.36
CA THR A 704 70.92 27.14 -6.34
C THR A 704 71.56 27.63 -7.64
N THR A 705 72.86 27.91 -7.61
CA THR A 705 73.57 28.25 -8.84
C THR A 705 73.91 26.99 -9.64
N VAL A 706 74.04 27.13 -10.96
CA VAL A 706 74.49 26.04 -11.84
C VAL A 706 75.82 25.42 -11.38
N VAL A 707 76.73 26.22 -10.82
CA VAL A 707 78.02 25.75 -10.29
C VAL A 707 77.83 24.86 -9.06
N ASP A 708 76.91 25.23 -8.16
CA ASP A 708 76.58 24.41 -6.99
C ASP A 708 75.98 23.06 -7.42
N GLN A 709 75.12 23.07 -8.45
CA GLN A 709 74.53 21.86 -9.00
C GLN A 709 75.56 20.92 -9.63
N ILE A 710 76.55 21.46 -10.37
CA ILE A 710 77.68 20.67 -10.91
C ILE A 710 78.43 20.00 -9.76
N ASN A 711 78.82 20.76 -8.74
CA ASN A 711 79.58 20.23 -7.61
C ASN A 711 78.79 19.19 -6.80
N ALA A 712 77.49 19.43 -6.56
CA ALA A 712 76.63 18.48 -5.88
C ALA A 712 76.55 17.14 -6.62
N THR A 713 76.39 17.19 -7.94
CA THR A 713 76.35 16.00 -8.82
C THR A 713 77.67 15.23 -8.75
N ARG A 714 78.82 15.91 -8.87
CA ARG A 714 80.15 15.29 -8.77
C ARG A 714 80.38 14.62 -7.40
N LEU A 715 80.00 15.26 -6.31
CA LEU A 715 80.14 14.71 -4.96
C LEU A 715 79.27 13.47 -4.73
N ALA A 716 78.02 13.48 -5.23
CA ALA A 716 77.13 12.32 -5.16
C ALA A 716 77.70 11.11 -5.91
N ARG A 717 78.26 11.33 -7.11
CA ARG A 717 78.95 10.28 -7.88
C ARG A 717 80.22 9.80 -7.17
N ALA A 718 80.97 10.70 -6.54
CA ALA A 718 82.17 10.35 -5.78
C ALA A 718 81.83 9.46 -4.57
N GLN A 719 80.75 9.76 -3.86
CA GLN A 719 80.24 8.92 -2.76
C GLN A 719 79.94 7.50 -3.26
N GLN A 720 79.22 7.35 -4.38
CA GLN A 720 78.91 6.04 -4.97
C GLN A 720 80.18 5.23 -5.29
N TYR A 721 81.23 5.88 -5.82
CA TYR A 721 82.50 5.20 -6.09
C TYR A 721 83.28 4.83 -4.83
N LEU A 722 83.18 5.64 -3.76
CA LEU A 722 83.83 5.34 -2.48
C LEU A 722 83.24 4.07 -1.83
N GLU A 723 81.95 3.84 -2.00
CA GLU A 723 81.25 2.65 -1.50
C GLU A 723 81.66 1.37 -2.24
N GLN A 724 82.13 1.45 -3.49
CA GLN A 724 82.50 0.27 -4.29
C GLN A 724 83.93 -0.24 -3.99
N GLN A 725 84.73 0.51 -3.22
CA GLN A 725 86.08 0.17 -2.70
C GLN A 725 87.18 -0.23 -3.71
N GLN A 726 86.92 -0.18 -5.01
CA GLN A 726 87.89 -0.59 -6.04
C GLN A 726 88.87 0.51 -6.48
N LEU A 727 88.59 1.77 -6.15
CA LEU A 727 89.35 2.93 -6.63
C LEU A 727 89.98 3.72 -5.48
N THR A 728 91.18 4.27 -5.66
CA THR A 728 91.81 5.24 -4.77
C THR A 728 91.05 6.58 -4.78
N VAL A 729 91.23 7.42 -3.75
CA VAL A 729 90.53 8.72 -3.69
C VAL A 729 90.95 9.63 -4.86
N ALA A 730 92.22 9.54 -5.30
CA ALA A 730 92.72 10.28 -6.46
C ALA A 730 92.04 9.86 -7.77
N GLU A 731 91.89 8.55 -8.02
CA GLU A 731 91.19 8.02 -9.21
C GLU A 731 89.70 8.39 -9.20
N ILE A 732 89.06 8.42 -8.03
CA ILE A 732 87.67 8.85 -7.91
C ILE A 732 87.53 10.32 -8.27
N MET A 733 88.42 11.18 -7.78
CA MET A 733 88.41 12.61 -8.09
C MET A 733 88.55 12.87 -9.59
N GLU A 734 89.47 12.17 -10.26
CA GLU A 734 89.64 12.25 -11.71
C GLU A 734 88.35 11.80 -12.43
N LYS A 735 87.77 10.68 -12.01
CA LYS A 735 86.55 10.11 -12.61
C LYS A 735 85.30 10.97 -12.44
N VAL A 736 85.25 11.84 -11.42
CA VAL A 736 84.14 12.77 -11.21
C VAL A 736 84.47 14.21 -11.63
N GLY A 737 85.65 14.47 -12.19
CA GLY A 737 86.02 15.78 -12.72
C GLY A 737 86.50 16.80 -11.68
N PHE A 738 87.02 16.38 -10.52
CA PHE A 738 87.66 17.28 -9.55
C PHE A 738 89.19 17.31 -9.74
N GLY A 739 89.72 18.41 -10.27
CA GLY A 739 91.17 18.60 -10.45
C GLY A 739 91.94 19.06 -9.20
N ASN A 740 91.27 19.47 -8.12
CA ASN A 740 91.92 20.00 -6.91
C ASN A 740 91.52 19.22 -5.65
N GLU A 741 92.50 18.55 -5.03
CA GLU A 741 92.29 17.69 -3.86
C GLU A 741 91.81 18.46 -2.64
N SER A 742 92.46 19.58 -2.29
CA SER A 742 92.08 20.42 -1.16
C SER A 742 90.65 20.99 -1.30
N TYR A 743 90.18 21.23 -2.53
CA TYR A 743 88.83 21.67 -2.80
C TYR A 743 87.82 20.53 -2.69
N PHE A 744 88.12 19.37 -3.28
CA PHE A 744 87.29 18.17 -3.19
C PHE A 744 87.09 17.73 -1.73
N TYR A 745 88.16 17.60 -0.96
CA TYR A 745 88.07 17.18 0.45
C TYR A 745 87.23 18.14 1.29
N ARG A 746 87.37 19.46 1.05
CA ARG A 746 86.59 20.48 1.76
C ARG A 746 85.12 20.40 1.41
N LEU A 747 84.78 20.26 0.14
CA LEU A 747 83.41 20.12 -0.33
C LEU A 747 82.78 18.80 0.15
N PHE A 748 83.50 17.69 0.06
CA PHE A 748 83.04 16.38 0.51
C PHE A 748 82.81 16.35 2.02
N LYS A 749 83.78 16.84 2.82
CA LYS A 749 83.63 16.96 4.28
C LYS A 749 82.49 17.89 4.67
N ARG A 750 82.30 18.99 3.95
CA ARG A 750 81.16 19.88 4.17
C ARG A 750 79.82 19.20 3.87
N ARG A 751 79.74 18.39 2.81
CA ARG A 751 78.50 17.74 2.38
C ARG A 751 78.13 16.51 3.21
N TYR A 752 79.11 15.72 3.64
CA TYR A 752 78.93 14.41 4.28
C TYR A 752 79.46 14.33 5.72
N GLY A 753 80.05 15.39 6.24
CA GLY A 753 80.56 15.48 7.62
C GLY A 753 81.92 14.83 7.86
N THR A 754 82.39 13.97 6.96
CA THR A 754 83.66 13.22 7.09
C THR A 754 84.54 13.37 5.85
N THR A 755 85.83 13.07 5.97
CA THR A 755 86.71 13.02 4.79
C THR A 755 86.38 11.79 3.92
N PRO A 756 86.68 11.80 2.60
CA PRO A 756 86.49 10.63 1.72
C PRO A 756 87.12 9.34 2.24
N LYS A 757 88.31 9.44 2.86
CA LYS A 757 89.02 8.28 3.45
C LYS A 757 88.30 7.72 4.67
N GLU A 758 87.87 8.60 5.58
CA GLU A 758 87.08 8.21 6.76
C GLU A 758 85.71 7.64 6.35
N TYR A 759 85.07 8.23 5.35
CA TYR A 759 83.79 7.75 4.82
C TYR A 759 83.92 6.32 4.28
N ARG A 760 84.97 6.06 3.49
CA ARG A 760 85.28 4.73 2.97
C ARG A 760 85.54 3.72 4.09
N LEU A 761 86.32 4.10 5.11
CA LEU A 761 86.60 3.24 6.26
C LEU A 761 85.31 2.89 7.01
N LYS A 762 84.43 3.88 7.22
CA LYS A 762 83.13 3.67 7.86
C LYS A 762 82.25 2.69 7.07
N CYS A 763 82.13 2.88 5.75
CA CYS A 763 81.38 1.94 4.90
C CYS A 763 82.00 0.53 4.87
N ALA A 764 83.32 0.40 4.99
CA ALA A 764 83.99 -0.90 5.06
C ALA A 764 83.68 -1.63 6.39
N ILE A 765 83.68 -0.90 7.50
CA ILE A 765 83.34 -1.43 8.82
C ILE A 765 81.88 -1.87 8.86
N GLU A 766 80.96 -1.02 8.38
CA GLU A 766 79.51 -1.30 8.36
C GLU A 766 79.09 -2.47 7.45
N ARG A 767 79.94 -2.88 6.49
CA ARG A 767 79.71 -4.09 5.66
C ARG A 767 80.33 -5.36 6.24
N SER A 768 81.21 -5.23 7.23
CA SER A 768 81.93 -6.34 7.87
C SER A 768 81.26 -6.78 9.19
N THR A 769 80.25 -6.02 9.64
CA THR A 769 79.28 -6.30 10.71
C THR A 769 77.94 -6.64 10.10
#